data_AF-A0A8R2D537-F1
#
_entry.id   AF-A0A8R2D537-F1
#
_cell.length_a   1.000
_cell.length_b   1.000
_cell.length_c   1.000
_cell.angle_alpha   90.00
_cell.angle_beta   90.00
_cell.angle_gamma   90.00
#
_symmetry.space_group_name_H-M   'P 1'
#
loop_
_entity.id
_entity.type
_entity.pdbx_description
1 polymer ?
#
loop_
_entity_poly.entity_id
_entity_poly.type
_entity_poly.pdbx_seq_one_letter_code
_entity_poly.pdbx_strand_id
1 'polypeptide(L)'
;MSDLMDCLDCNLFVNILTSLKSKSDLKWTFKPLNTGQFSLNSQGKQLSNYEKKKILEQNLKLTILMVIPINSIGLDYATNKAMEILEDLQSIKKNTTIRMMGFILIKILKSKLQGLYINEQRLIMMKSNFNKTPVIFVPSHRSYQDFILMAFICFNYNIDIPYVAAAMDFKNMKIMGNVLKQCGAFFLHRGKNAQDIIYRSVLYTYVKHLITYESSPLQFFIEGTRSRSNKSIHPKLGILKCIVNVLLKNEVQDIIFVPISINYDRILEDKLFSYELLGIPKPKETTLGLINSIKNMDDQYGNIYINFASPFSLQKYIKDINANGRNNENNITSALAHEIVYRQQHNMILSYFNILSVALIYNLSKNMTEAIHLDEIINQISWISSLFKKCGAQIEVQDIDITSRIIDTIQLHKHFVTLKDNIIHFQKNYSKHNIYPIELSENLNFKTELFDNAFPLILNQLYVNPSLHFIINIAFIIIISKCQIIWKNDILDLEGKFFLLRRLFEYEFVFFHGCQKEDFKHSVSIYLHINEKEKELLRYLTINPYVICYRLIYSCLINAPQKIISEEFIYKSIHMKVEELHSHPYGLIKDVIKSALNGLHKMEIIKKYKKNDTILYEINRTIIMELVQIFDNIISNRNNLLKSNI
;
A
#
# COMPACT_ATOMS: atom_id res chain seq x y z
N MET A 1 14.43 28.23 -0.51
CA MET A 1 14.99 27.41 -1.62
C MET A 1 14.26 26.08 -1.81
N SER A 2 13.47 25.60 -0.84
CA SER A 2 12.56 24.44 -0.99
C SER A 2 11.41 24.69 -1.96
N ASP A 3 10.87 25.91 -1.97
CA ASP A 3 9.59 26.19 -2.64
C ASP A 3 9.72 26.45 -4.15
N LEU A 4 10.97 26.58 -4.65
CA LEU A 4 11.28 26.72 -6.08
C LEU A 4 11.47 25.36 -6.79
N MET A 5 11.56 24.26 -6.05
CA MET A 5 11.73 22.89 -6.60
C MET A 5 10.40 22.22 -6.94
N ASP A 6 9.29 22.63 -6.31
CA ASP A 6 7.97 22.02 -6.54
C ASP A 6 7.24 22.58 -7.78
N CYS A 7 7.76 23.63 -8.41
CA CYS A 7 7.12 24.32 -9.55
C CYS A 7 7.56 23.84 -10.95
N LEU A 8 8.43 22.84 -11.10
CA LEU A 8 8.98 22.42 -12.41
C LEU A 8 8.35 21.14 -13.00
N ASP A 9 7.20 20.70 -12.49
CA ASP A 9 6.95 19.26 -12.33
C ASP A 9 6.15 18.49 -13.42
N CYS A 10 5.84 19.06 -14.59
CA CYS A 10 5.00 18.33 -15.58
C CYS A 10 5.76 17.61 -16.72
N ASN A 11 7.02 17.97 -17.03
CA ASN A 11 7.79 17.38 -18.14
C ASN A 11 8.92 16.42 -17.69
N LEU A 12 8.87 15.91 -16.45
CA LEU A 12 10.01 15.20 -15.84
C LEU A 12 9.96 13.67 -15.93
N PHE A 13 8.81 13.08 -16.24
CA PHE A 13 8.67 11.63 -16.29
C PHE A 13 9.06 11.07 -17.65
N VAL A 14 10.07 10.20 -17.66
CA VAL A 14 10.60 9.57 -18.86
C VAL A 14 10.27 8.07 -18.83
N ASN A 15 9.75 7.55 -19.95
CA ASN A 15 9.60 6.12 -20.13
C ASN A 15 10.97 5.48 -20.37
N ILE A 16 11.56 4.86 -19.34
CA ILE A 16 12.92 4.33 -19.44
C ILE A 16 13.03 3.13 -20.40
N LEU A 17 11.92 2.45 -20.70
CA LEU A 17 11.91 1.32 -21.63
C LEU A 17 12.16 1.76 -23.08
N THR A 18 11.83 3.00 -23.48
CA THR A 18 12.08 3.47 -24.85
C THR A 18 13.58 3.49 -25.15
N SER A 19 14.36 4.10 -24.26
CA SER A 19 15.83 4.12 -24.36
C SER A 19 16.42 2.71 -24.33
N LEU A 20 15.82 1.79 -23.56
CA LEU A 20 16.31 0.43 -23.45
C LEU A 20 15.94 -0.43 -24.66
N LYS A 21 14.79 -0.19 -25.32
CA LYS A 21 14.39 -0.88 -26.55
C LYS A 21 15.40 -0.66 -27.69
N SER A 22 16.02 0.51 -27.77
CA SER A 22 17.10 0.81 -28.72
C SER A 22 18.45 0.16 -28.42
N LYS A 23 18.66 -0.36 -27.20
CA LYS A 23 19.92 -0.94 -26.74
C LYS A 23 19.87 -2.47 -26.75
N SER A 24 21.02 -3.10 -27.04
CA SER A 24 21.18 -4.54 -26.89
C SER A 24 21.02 -4.96 -25.43
N ASP A 25 20.12 -5.92 -25.16
CA ASP A 25 19.89 -6.48 -23.82
C ASP A 25 21.20 -6.99 -23.19
N LEU A 26 22.03 -7.70 -23.98
CA LEU A 26 23.31 -8.22 -23.52
C LEU A 26 24.28 -7.09 -23.15
N LYS A 27 24.42 -6.06 -24.00
CA LYS A 27 25.29 -4.92 -23.70
C LYS A 27 24.84 -4.19 -22.43
N TRP A 28 23.52 -4.01 -22.24
CA TRP A 28 22.98 -3.41 -21.03
C TRP A 28 23.21 -4.26 -19.79
N THR A 29 23.00 -5.58 -19.88
CA THR A 29 23.21 -6.52 -18.77
C THR A 29 24.68 -6.62 -18.36
N PHE A 30 25.62 -6.55 -19.31
CA PHE A 30 27.07 -6.70 -19.04
C PHE A 30 27.80 -5.37 -18.84
N LYS A 31 27.07 -4.25 -18.76
CA LYS A 31 27.67 -2.94 -18.47
C LYS A 31 28.49 -2.95 -17.16
N PRO A 32 29.55 -2.13 -17.06
CA PRO A 32 30.29 -1.98 -15.81
C PRO A 32 29.37 -1.42 -14.71
N LEU A 33 29.40 -2.05 -13.54
CA LEU A 33 28.65 -1.60 -12.36
C LEU A 33 29.53 -0.67 -11.55
N ASN A 34 29.59 0.61 -11.95
CA ASN A 34 30.26 1.65 -11.18
C ASN A 34 29.26 2.26 -10.20
N THR A 35 29.07 1.59 -9.07
CA THR A 35 28.22 2.08 -7.99
C THR A 35 29.08 2.97 -7.11
N GLY A 36 29.15 4.26 -7.45
CA GLY A 36 29.99 5.27 -6.79
C GLY A 36 29.66 5.55 -5.31
N GLN A 37 28.99 4.63 -4.62
CA GLN A 37 28.70 4.68 -3.19
C GLN A 37 29.81 3.93 -2.45
N PHE A 38 30.84 4.63 -1.99
CA PHE A 38 31.85 4.04 -1.11
C PHE A 38 31.39 4.21 0.34
N SER A 39 30.97 3.12 1.01
CA SER A 39 30.80 3.17 2.47
C SER A 39 32.18 3.26 3.10
N LEU A 40 32.44 4.38 3.78
CA LEU A 40 33.51 4.47 4.75
C LEU A 40 32.87 4.18 6.11
N ASN A 41 33.47 3.30 6.89
CA ASN A 41 33.09 3.17 8.29
C ASN A 41 33.31 4.52 9.02
N SER A 42 32.87 4.63 10.27
CA SER A 42 33.08 5.84 11.10
C SER A 42 34.55 6.27 11.23
N GLN A 43 35.49 5.42 10.82
CA GLN A 43 36.94 5.62 10.83
C GLN A 43 37.56 5.86 9.44
N GLY A 44 36.76 6.03 8.38
CA GLY A 44 37.30 6.38 7.05
C GLY A 44 37.99 5.25 6.30
N LYS A 45 37.84 3.97 6.71
CA LYS A 45 38.52 2.82 6.11
C LYS A 45 37.54 1.89 5.38
N GLN A 46 37.91 1.46 4.17
CA GLN A 46 37.15 0.48 3.41
C GLN A 46 37.46 -0.93 3.93
N LEU A 47 36.44 -1.66 4.36
CA LEU A 47 36.57 -3.01 4.91
C LEU A 47 36.35 -4.05 3.80
N SER A 48 37.17 -5.11 3.81
CA SER A 48 36.94 -6.29 2.99
C SER A 48 35.68 -7.05 3.45
N ASN A 49 35.10 -7.86 2.56
CA ASN A 49 33.94 -8.70 2.89
C ASN A 49 34.22 -9.67 4.05
N TYR A 50 35.46 -10.14 4.19
CA TYR A 50 35.88 -11.00 5.29
C TYR A 50 35.86 -10.25 6.63
N GLU A 51 36.42 -9.04 6.68
CA GLU A 51 36.42 -8.20 7.89
C GLU A 51 35.00 -7.83 8.30
N LYS A 52 34.14 -7.45 7.35
CA LYS A 52 32.72 -7.17 7.61
C LYS A 52 32.01 -8.36 8.26
N LYS A 53 32.19 -9.56 7.69
CA LYS A 53 31.61 -10.80 8.24
C LYS A 53 32.10 -11.08 9.66
N LYS A 54 33.41 -10.93 9.92
CA LYS A 54 33.98 -11.13 11.26
C LYS A 54 33.42 -10.14 12.28
N ILE A 55 33.27 -8.86 11.90
CA ILE A 55 32.66 -7.82 12.75
C ILE A 55 31.21 -8.16 13.08
N LEU A 56 30.44 -8.63 12.09
CA LEU A 56 29.04 -9.05 12.31
C LEU A 56 28.95 -10.20 13.32
N GLU A 57 29.77 -11.23 13.17
CA GLU A 57 29.80 -12.38 14.09
C GLU A 57 30.23 -11.98 15.50
N GLN A 58 31.22 -11.08 15.64
CA GLN A 58 31.67 -10.56 16.94
C GLN A 58 30.57 -9.73 17.63
N ASN A 59 29.96 -8.79 16.90
CA ASN A 59 28.88 -7.97 17.42
C ASN A 59 27.66 -8.82 17.81
N LEU A 60 27.38 -9.89 17.06
CA LEU A 60 26.31 -10.83 17.40
C LEU A 60 26.59 -11.49 18.76
N LYS A 61 27.78 -12.07 18.95
CA LYS A 61 28.17 -12.70 20.22
C LYS A 61 28.03 -11.76 21.41
N LEU A 62 28.50 -10.50 21.26
CA LEU A 62 28.35 -9.47 22.29
C LEU A 62 26.88 -9.15 22.58
N THR A 63 26.06 -9.03 21.54
CA THR A 63 24.63 -8.74 21.70
C THR A 63 23.91 -9.86 22.44
N ILE A 64 24.24 -11.12 22.13
CA ILE A 64 23.64 -12.28 22.79
C ILE A 64 24.04 -12.34 24.27
N LEU A 65 25.30 -12.07 24.61
CA LEU A 65 25.75 -11.97 26.00
C LEU A 65 25.00 -10.92 26.82
N MET A 66 24.58 -9.81 26.20
CA MET A 66 23.82 -8.76 26.88
C MET A 66 22.34 -9.08 27.10
N VAL A 67 21.78 -10.03 26.34
CA VAL A 67 20.33 -10.28 26.26
C VAL A 67 19.93 -11.57 26.98
N ILE A 68 20.86 -12.50 27.19
CA ILE A 68 20.62 -13.70 27.98
C ILE A 68 20.31 -13.30 29.44
N PRO A 69 19.15 -13.69 30.00
CA PRO A 69 18.89 -13.53 31.42
C PRO A 69 19.91 -14.36 32.20
N ILE A 70 20.45 -13.81 33.30
CA ILE A 70 21.48 -14.41 34.14
C ILE A 70 21.14 -15.88 34.55
N ASN A 71 19.86 -16.29 34.55
CA ASN A 71 19.40 -17.55 35.17
C ASN A 71 18.56 -18.53 34.32
N SER A 72 18.60 -18.60 32.97
CA SER A 72 17.71 -19.61 32.30
C SER A 72 18.03 -20.15 30.91
N ILE A 73 19.01 -19.66 30.16
CA ILE A 73 19.35 -20.22 28.84
C ILE A 73 20.86 -20.44 28.75
N GLY A 74 21.29 -21.65 28.40
CA GLY A 74 22.71 -21.93 28.17
C GLY A 74 23.27 -21.08 27.02
N LEU A 75 24.44 -20.49 27.21
CA LEU A 75 25.10 -19.62 26.24
C LEU A 75 25.26 -20.30 24.87
N ASP A 76 25.57 -21.60 24.87
CA ASP A 76 25.71 -22.40 23.64
C ASP A 76 24.40 -22.51 22.87
N TYR A 77 23.28 -22.74 23.57
CA TYR A 77 21.96 -22.81 22.94
C TYR A 77 21.57 -21.45 22.32
N ALA A 78 21.74 -20.37 23.09
CA ALA A 78 21.42 -19.02 22.61
C ALA A 78 22.28 -18.61 21.41
N THR A 79 23.57 -18.97 21.43
CA THR A 79 24.51 -18.70 20.32
C THR A 79 24.15 -19.51 19.09
N ASN A 80 23.87 -20.81 19.23
CA ASN A 80 23.46 -21.68 18.12
C ASN A 80 22.15 -21.17 17.48
N LYS A 81 21.16 -20.83 18.30
CA LYS A 81 19.91 -20.23 17.84
C LYS A 81 20.13 -18.90 17.13
N ALA A 82 21.01 -18.05 17.66
CA ALA A 82 21.35 -16.77 17.03
C ALA A 82 22.03 -16.95 15.67
N MET A 83 22.90 -17.95 15.52
CA MET A 83 23.56 -18.29 14.26
C MET A 83 22.55 -18.83 13.23
N GLU A 84 21.63 -19.71 13.62
CA GLU A 84 20.54 -20.18 12.75
C GLU A 84 19.67 -19.01 12.26
N ILE A 85 19.29 -18.10 13.16
CA ILE A 85 18.55 -16.89 12.80
C ILE A 85 19.37 -15.99 11.86
N LEU A 86 20.68 -15.88 12.08
CA LEU A 86 21.55 -15.09 11.22
C LEU A 86 21.66 -15.69 9.82
N GLU A 87 21.74 -17.02 9.68
CA GLU A 87 21.76 -17.69 8.38
C GLU A 87 20.50 -17.42 7.55
N ASP A 88 19.37 -17.26 8.24
CA ASP A 88 18.07 -16.93 7.66
C ASP A 88 18.00 -15.46 7.22
N LEU A 89 18.60 -14.57 7.99
CA LEU A 89 18.67 -13.14 7.71
C LEU A 89 19.78 -12.77 6.73
N GLN A 90 20.89 -13.50 6.65
CA GLN A 90 22.03 -13.04 5.89
C GLN A 90 21.79 -13.15 4.38
N SER A 91 21.87 -12.05 3.66
CA SER A 91 21.83 -12.04 2.19
C SER A 91 23.21 -12.36 1.58
N ILE A 92 23.25 -12.89 0.35
CA ILE A 92 24.49 -13.35 -0.29
C ILE A 92 24.57 -12.79 -1.71
N LYS A 93 24.72 -11.46 -1.83
CA LYS A 93 24.72 -10.78 -3.14
C LYS A 93 25.73 -11.40 -4.12
N LYS A 94 25.24 -11.86 -5.28
CA LYS A 94 26.07 -12.41 -6.36
C LYS A 94 25.83 -11.63 -7.66
N ASN A 95 26.87 -11.01 -8.18
CA ASN A 95 26.80 -10.25 -9.43
C ASN A 95 26.35 -11.10 -10.63
N THR A 96 26.73 -12.38 -10.67
CA THR A 96 26.30 -13.32 -11.71
C THR A 96 24.78 -13.48 -11.71
N THR A 97 24.18 -13.74 -10.56
CA THR A 97 22.73 -13.88 -10.38
C THR A 97 22.00 -12.57 -10.67
N ILE A 98 22.53 -11.44 -10.20
CA ILE A 98 21.98 -10.10 -10.47
C ILE A 98 21.94 -9.82 -11.97
N ARG A 99 23.03 -10.08 -12.71
CA ARG A 99 23.10 -9.87 -14.16
C ARG A 99 22.14 -10.81 -14.91
N MET A 100 22.12 -12.10 -14.56
CA MET A 100 21.18 -13.07 -15.12
C MET A 100 19.73 -12.61 -14.91
N MET A 101 19.39 -12.12 -13.71
CA MET A 101 18.06 -11.59 -13.45
C MET A 101 17.78 -10.30 -14.19
N GLY A 102 18.75 -9.39 -14.29
CA GLY A 102 18.63 -8.19 -15.12
C GLY A 102 18.24 -8.55 -16.56
N PHE A 103 18.92 -9.53 -17.17
CA PHE A 103 18.63 -9.98 -18.54
C PHE A 103 17.22 -10.57 -18.71
N ILE A 104 16.76 -11.38 -17.76
CA ILE A 104 15.41 -11.95 -17.80
C ILE A 104 14.36 -10.84 -17.61
N LEU A 105 14.58 -9.94 -16.65
CA LEU A 105 13.65 -8.87 -16.32
C LEU A 105 13.51 -7.86 -17.46
N ILE A 106 14.59 -7.44 -18.11
CA ILE A 106 14.49 -6.49 -19.22
C ILE A 106 13.63 -7.04 -20.37
N LYS A 107 13.72 -8.34 -20.65
CA LYS A 107 12.89 -9.01 -21.66
C LYS A 107 11.42 -9.04 -21.28
N ILE A 108 11.12 -9.40 -20.04
CA ILE A 108 9.75 -9.41 -19.52
C ILE A 108 9.17 -8.00 -19.57
N LEU A 109 9.89 -6.99 -19.05
CA LEU A 109 9.41 -5.61 -19.01
C LEU A 109 9.18 -5.05 -20.43
N LYS A 110 10.09 -5.26 -21.37
CA LYS A 110 9.92 -4.84 -22.78
C LYS A 110 8.74 -5.51 -23.48
N SER A 111 8.44 -6.77 -23.12
CA SER A 111 7.36 -7.55 -23.73
C SER A 111 5.99 -7.28 -23.12
N LYS A 112 5.93 -6.98 -21.82
CA LYS A 112 4.67 -6.95 -21.05
C LYS A 112 4.21 -5.55 -20.67
N LEU A 113 5.11 -4.56 -20.62
CA LEU A 113 4.78 -3.18 -20.29
C LEU A 113 4.78 -2.31 -21.55
N GLN A 114 3.82 -1.38 -21.58
CA GLN A 114 3.80 -0.28 -22.54
C GLN A 114 4.85 0.78 -22.14
N GLY A 115 4.96 1.07 -20.84
CA GLY A 115 5.92 2.02 -20.31
C GLY A 115 6.28 1.84 -18.84
N LEU A 116 7.49 2.27 -18.49
CA LEU A 116 7.96 2.37 -17.12
C LEU A 116 8.45 3.81 -16.91
N TYR A 117 7.62 4.63 -16.28
CA TYR A 117 7.84 6.06 -16.14
C TYR A 117 8.49 6.38 -14.81
N ILE A 118 9.59 7.12 -14.86
CA ILE A 118 10.26 7.64 -13.66
C ILE A 118 10.68 9.09 -13.84
N ASN A 119 10.78 9.84 -12.74
CA ASN A 119 11.43 11.15 -12.74
C ASN A 119 12.96 10.94 -12.71
N GLU A 120 13.56 10.82 -13.90
CA GLU A 120 14.97 10.50 -14.07
C GLU A 120 15.88 11.60 -13.48
N GLN A 121 15.50 12.87 -13.64
CA GLN A 121 16.27 14.00 -13.12
C GLN A 121 16.35 13.98 -11.60
N ARG A 122 15.22 13.76 -10.91
CA ARG A 122 15.23 13.60 -9.44
C ARG A 122 16.09 12.43 -9.03
N LEU A 123 15.96 11.27 -9.67
CA LEU A 123 16.77 10.10 -9.32
C LEU A 123 18.28 10.37 -9.44
N ILE A 124 18.71 11.06 -10.51
CA ILE A 124 20.11 11.42 -10.72
C ILE A 124 20.58 12.43 -9.66
N MET A 125 19.79 13.46 -9.38
CA MET A 125 20.09 14.46 -8.34
C MET A 125 20.17 13.84 -6.93
N MET A 126 19.27 12.91 -6.62
CA MET A 126 19.31 12.16 -5.36
C MET A 126 20.59 11.34 -5.27
N LYS A 127 20.95 10.64 -6.36
CA LYS A 127 22.16 9.84 -6.44
C LYS A 127 23.42 10.67 -6.18
N SER A 128 23.53 11.89 -6.73
CA SER A 128 24.70 12.75 -6.50
C SER A 128 24.79 13.26 -5.06
N ASN A 129 23.66 13.39 -4.36
CA ASN A 129 23.61 13.98 -3.02
C ASN A 129 23.78 12.98 -1.87
N PHE A 130 23.86 11.68 -2.14
CA PHE A 130 23.95 10.67 -1.09
C PHE A 130 25.27 10.67 -0.30
N ASN A 131 26.31 11.41 -0.70
CA ASN A 131 27.50 11.80 0.09
C ASN A 131 28.00 10.81 1.17
N LYS A 132 28.02 9.50 0.86
CA LYS A 132 28.39 8.40 1.78
C LYS A 132 27.48 8.20 3.01
N THR A 133 26.33 8.86 3.06
CA THR A 133 25.30 8.65 4.09
C THR A 133 24.46 7.41 3.74
N PRO A 134 24.16 6.52 4.70
CA PRO A 134 23.29 5.37 4.47
C PRO A 134 21.93 5.78 3.92
N VAL A 135 21.47 5.10 2.86
CA VAL A 135 20.21 5.38 2.17
C VAL A 135 19.20 4.28 2.41
N ILE A 136 17.98 4.68 2.77
CA ILE A 136 16.85 3.79 3.01
C ILE A 136 15.75 4.05 1.98
N PHE A 137 15.55 3.11 1.06
CA PHE A 137 14.41 3.12 0.14
C PHE A 137 13.17 2.57 0.82
N VAL A 138 12.08 3.33 0.77
CA VAL A 138 10.80 2.92 1.35
C VAL A 138 9.70 3.01 0.28
N PRO A 139 9.59 2.00 -0.60
CA PRO A 139 8.51 1.93 -1.57
C PRO A 139 7.15 1.59 -0.94
N SER A 140 6.07 2.06 -1.56
CA SER A 140 4.71 1.56 -1.34
C SER A 140 4.61 0.10 -1.79
N HIS A 141 3.72 -0.70 -1.17
CA HIS A 141 3.61 -2.13 -1.49
C HIS A 141 2.26 -2.49 -2.10
N ARG A 142 2.22 -2.66 -3.42
CA ARG A 142 1.04 -3.00 -4.23
C ARG A 142 1.16 -4.34 -4.95
N SER A 143 2.35 -4.71 -5.40
CA SER A 143 2.57 -5.92 -6.20
C SER A 143 3.84 -6.66 -5.81
N TYR A 144 3.94 -7.94 -6.17
CA TYR A 144 5.21 -8.66 -6.19
C TYR A 144 6.27 -8.00 -7.09
N GLN A 145 5.86 -7.18 -8.04
CA GLN A 145 6.77 -6.47 -8.91
C GLN A 145 7.54 -5.36 -8.19
N ASP A 146 7.03 -4.80 -7.09
CA ASP A 146 7.59 -3.57 -6.48
C ASP A 146 9.09 -3.68 -6.15
N PHE A 147 9.51 -4.75 -5.47
CA PHE A 147 10.92 -4.92 -5.10
C PHE A 147 11.81 -5.27 -6.29
N ILE A 148 11.24 -5.95 -7.29
CA ILE A 148 11.92 -6.32 -8.53
C ILE A 148 12.17 -5.07 -9.37
N LEU A 149 11.16 -4.20 -9.49
CA LEU A 149 11.24 -2.93 -10.21
C LEU A 149 12.25 -1.99 -9.55
N MET A 150 12.26 -1.91 -8.21
CA MET A 150 13.28 -1.13 -7.50
C MET A 150 14.69 -1.65 -7.77
N ALA A 151 14.91 -2.97 -7.72
CA ALA A 151 16.20 -3.56 -8.06
C ALA A 151 16.59 -3.29 -9.54
N PHE A 152 15.63 -3.38 -10.45
CA PHE A 152 15.82 -3.07 -11.88
C PHE A 152 16.20 -1.60 -12.11
N ILE A 153 15.52 -0.66 -11.46
CA ILE A 153 15.85 0.77 -11.54
C ILE A 153 17.26 1.02 -10.99
N CYS A 154 17.58 0.46 -9.81
CA CYS A 154 18.91 0.61 -9.24
C CYS A 154 19.99 0.09 -10.20
N PHE A 155 19.79 -1.10 -10.76
CA PHE A 155 20.67 -1.66 -11.78
C PHE A 155 20.78 -0.74 -13.02
N ASN A 156 19.66 -0.21 -13.52
CA ASN A 156 19.65 0.66 -14.69
C ASN A 156 20.45 1.96 -14.48
N TYR A 157 20.36 2.54 -13.27
CA TYR A 157 20.99 3.81 -12.93
C TYR A 157 22.35 3.69 -12.23
N ASN A 158 22.96 2.50 -12.22
CA ASN A 158 24.24 2.23 -11.54
C ASN A 158 24.18 2.64 -10.05
N ILE A 159 23.09 2.26 -9.39
CA ILE A 159 22.92 2.28 -7.94
C ILE A 159 23.03 0.82 -7.49
N ASP A 160 23.70 0.57 -6.36
CA ASP A 160 23.80 -0.79 -5.81
C ASP A 160 22.39 -1.37 -5.59
N ILE A 161 22.22 -2.67 -5.88
CA ILE A 161 20.96 -3.37 -5.60
C ILE A 161 20.70 -3.30 -4.09
N PRO A 162 19.51 -2.88 -3.64
CA PRO A 162 19.25 -2.74 -2.22
C PRO A 162 19.25 -4.08 -1.49
N TYR A 163 19.58 -4.06 -0.20
CA TYR A 163 19.21 -5.16 0.69
C TYR A 163 17.72 -5.09 0.96
N VAL A 164 16.96 -6.14 0.65
CA VAL A 164 15.49 -6.09 0.70
C VAL A 164 14.95 -6.94 1.83
N ALA A 165 14.18 -6.34 2.73
CA ALA A 165 13.49 -7.09 3.77
C ALA A 165 12.27 -7.83 3.18
N ALA A 166 12.34 -9.16 3.16
CA ALA A 166 11.35 -10.05 2.57
C ALA A 166 10.63 -10.91 3.62
N ALA A 167 9.45 -11.43 3.28
CA ALA A 167 8.71 -12.35 4.15
C ALA A 167 9.31 -13.78 4.09
N MET A 168 9.26 -14.50 5.22
CA MET A 168 9.74 -15.89 5.30
C MET A 168 9.10 -16.84 4.28
N ASP A 169 7.87 -16.57 3.84
CA ASP A 169 7.16 -17.37 2.85
C ASP A 169 7.97 -17.52 1.54
N PHE A 170 8.75 -16.51 1.16
CA PHE A 170 9.64 -16.56 -0.01
C PHE A 170 10.85 -17.47 0.19
N LYS A 171 11.36 -17.57 1.41
CA LYS A 171 12.49 -18.46 1.74
C LYS A 171 12.10 -19.93 1.51
N ASN A 172 10.86 -20.27 1.83
CA ASN A 172 10.32 -21.63 1.69
C ASN A 172 10.25 -22.08 0.22
N MET A 173 10.34 -21.15 -0.73
CA MET A 173 10.39 -21.40 -2.16
C MET A 173 11.81 -21.75 -2.62
N LYS A 174 12.38 -22.91 -2.22
CA LYS A 174 13.81 -23.30 -2.38
C LYS A 174 14.61 -22.62 -3.51
N ILE A 175 14.17 -22.74 -4.77
CA ILE A 175 14.85 -22.14 -5.93
C ILE A 175 14.77 -20.62 -5.90
N MET A 176 13.54 -20.07 -5.83
CA MET A 176 13.32 -18.63 -5.85
C MET A 176 13.88 -17.94 -4.61
N GLY A 177 13.74 -18.55 -3.43
CA GLY A 177 14.31 -18.06 -2.18
C GLY A 177 15.82 -17.89 -2.25
N ASN A 178 16.55 -18.86 -2.85
CA ASN A 178 17.99 -18.74 -3.06
C ASN A 178 18.35 -17.65 -4.07
N VAL A 179 17.59 -17.51 -5.17
CA VAL A 179 17.79 -16.42 -6.15
C VAL A 179 17.58 -15.06 -5.48
N LEU A 180 16.50 -14.90 -4.71
CA LEU A 180 16.21 -13.66 -3.97
C LEU A 180 17.30 -13.35 -2.94
N LYS A 181 17.77 -14.36 -2.18
CA LYS A 181 18.91 -14.23 -1.24
C LYS A 181 20.17 -13.74 -1.96
N GLN A 182 20.40 -14.22 -3.18
CA GLN A 182 21.52 -13.82 -4.03
C GLN A 182 21.35 -12.45 -4.70
N CYS A 183 20.14 -11.92 -4.73
CA CYS A 183 19.82 -10.56 -5.17
C CYS A 183 19.74 -9.57 -3.99
N GLY A 184 20.06 -9.98 -2.77
CA GLY A 184 20.10 -9.09 -1.59
C GLY A 184 18.89 -9.19 -0.65
N ALA A 185 17.98 -10.13 -0.85
CA ALA A 185 16.87 -10.34 0.08
C ALA A 185 17.34 -10.95 1.42
N PHE A 186 16.73 -10.50 2.51
CA PHE A 186 16.82 -11.11 3.83
C PHE A 186 15.44 -11.39 4.41
N PHE A 187 15.25 -12.53 5.05
CA PHE A 187 13.92 -13.04 5.36
C PHE A 187 13.52 -12.79 6.82
N LEU A 188 12.39 -12.12 7.02
CA LEU A 188 11.86 -11.77 8.33
C LEU A 188 10.84 -12.80 8.81
N HIS A 189 10.96 -13.16 10.08
CA HIS A 189 9.94 -13.91 10.81
C HIS A 189 8.72 -13.04 11.14
N ARG A 190 7.56 -13.69 11.27
CA ARG A 190 6.28 -13.08 11.67
C ARG A 190 5.67 -13.80 12.87
N GLY A 191 4.70 -13.18 13.53
CA GLY A 191 3.95 -13.81 14.62
C GLY A 191 4.77 -13.96 15.91
N LYS A 192 4.64 -15.12 16.57
CA LYS A 192 5.30 -15.40 17.87
C LYS A 192 6.84 -15.33 17.76
N ASN A 193 7.41 -15.84 16.67
CA ASN A 193 8.86 -15.83 16.46
C ASN A 193 9.44 -14.41 16.35
N ALA A 194 8.65 -13.44 15.86
CA ALA A 194 9.05 -12.04 15.82
C ALA A 194 9.06 -11.34 17.19
N GLN A 195 8.50 -11.98 18.23
CA GLN A 195 8.51 -11.49 19.61
C GLN A 195 9.69 -12.03 20.42
N ASP A 196 10.36 -13.06 19.91
CA ASP A 196 11.53 -13.66 20.55
C ASP A 196 12.67 -12.62 20.69
N ILE A 197 13.22 -12.51 21.90
CA ILE A 197 14.23 -11.51 22.22
C ILE A 197 15.56 -11.77 21.52
N ILE A 198 15.93 -13.04 21.32
CA ILE A 198 17.13 -13.44 20.56
C ILE A 198 16.94 -13.02 19.10
N TYR A 199 15.78 -13.33 18.51
CA TYR A 199 15.48 -12.93 17.14
C TYR A 199 15.55 -11.42 16.92
N ARG A 200 14.91 -10.62 17.79
CA ARG A 200 14.94 -9.15 17.71
C ARG A 200 16.36 -8.60 17.83
N SER A 201 17.16 -9.21 18.69
CA SER A 201 18.56 -8.83 18.90
C SER A 201 19.42 -9.13 17.67
N VAL A 202 19.29 -10.33 17.08
CA VAL A 202 19.97 -10.69 15.83
C VAL A 202 19.55 -9.77 14.69
N LEU A 203 18.24 -9.52 14.54
CA LEU A 203 17.71 -8.63 13.52
C LEU A 203 18.26 -7.21 13.65
N TYR A 204 18.28 -6.66 14.87
CA TYR A 204 18.85 -5.34 15.12
C TYR A 204 20.34 -5.30 14.75
N THR A 205 21.13 -6.28 15.19
CA THR A 205 22.56 -6.36 14.90
C THR A 205 22.84 -6.49 13.40
N TYR A 206 22.02 -7.27 12.68
CA TYR A 206 22.14 -7.39 11.23
C TYR A 206 21.75 -6.10 10.50
N VAL A 207 20.63 -5.45 10.85
CA VAL A 207 20.22 -4.17 10.25
C VAL A 207 21.25 -3.07 10.53
N LYS A 208 21.75 -2.99 11.76
CA LYS A 208 22.88 -2.11 12.13
C LYS A 208 24.08 -2.38 11.23
N HIS A 209 24.44 -3.64 11.02
CA HIS A 209 25.57 -4.00 10.18
C HIS A 209 25.39 -3.52 8.73
N LEU A 210 24.21 -3.73 8.14
CA LEU A 210 23.91 -3.26 6.79
C LEU A 210 24.02 -1.73 6.68
N ILE A 211 23.51 -0.98 7.66
CA ILE A 211 23.52 0.48 7.64
C ILE A 211 24.93 1.05 7.87
N THR A 212 25.71 0.43 8.76
CA THR A 212 27.03 0.96 9.17
C THR A 212 28.16 0.57 8.21
N TYR A 213 28.13 -0.64 7.65
CA TYR A 213 29.28 -1.21 6.95
C TYR A 213 29.04 -1.45 5.46
N GLU A 214 27.80 -1.57 5.00
CA GLU A 214 27.50 -1.78 3.58
C GLU A 214 27.23 -0.47 2.84
N SER A 215 27.66 -0.41 1.58
CA SER A 215 27.40 0.73 0.69
C SER A 215 26.01 0.71 0.09
N SER A 216 25.44 -0.49 -0.06
CA SER A 216 24.18 -0.64 -0.77
C SER A 216 23.01 -0.11 0.06
N PRO A 217 22.01 0.50 -0.57
CA PRO A 217 20.81 0.95 0.13
C PRO A 217 20.10 -0.20 0.86
N LEU A 218 19.42 0.12 1.95
CA LEU A 218 18.45 -0.77 2.58
C LEU A 218 17.06 -0.47 2.03
N GLN A 219 16.27 -1.50 1.73
CA GLN A 219 14.90 -1.36 1.28
C GLN A 219 13.96 -2.17 2.17
N PHE A 220 12.85 -1.55 2.57
CA PHE A 220 11.74 -2.25 3.19
C PHE A 220 10.41 -1.60 2.84
N PHE A 221 9.33 -2.36 2.97
CA PHE A 221 7.97 -1.87 2.79
C PHE A 221 7.40 -1.47 4.15
N ILE A 222 7.12 -0.17 4.35
CA ILE A 222 6.61 0.33 5.63
C ILE A 222 5.28 -0.32 6.03
N GLU A 223 4.48 -0.72 5.04
CA GLU A 223 3.20 -1.42 5.22
C GLU A 223 3.35 -2.86 5.75
N GLY A 224 4.51 -3.49 5.54
CA GLY A 224 4.82 -4.86 5.94
C GLY A 224 4.15 -5.97 5.11
N THR A 225 3.12 -5.65 4.32
CA THR A 225 2.41 -6.54 3.40
C THR A 225 1.88 -5.78 2.18
N ARG A 226 1.71 -6.47 1.04
CA ARG A 226 1.02 -5.91 -0.13
C ARG A 226 -0.43 -5.55 0.19
N SER A 227 -0.89 -4.41 -0.29
CA SER A 227 -2.28 -4.00 -0.18
C SER A 227 -3.16 -4.71 -1.19
N ARG A 228 -4.10 -5.53 -0.71
CA ARG A 228 -5.10 -6.22 -1.56
C ARG A 228 -6.12 -5.23 -2.12
N SER A 229 -6.46 -4.22 -1.32
CA SER A 229 -7.40 -3.17 -1.73
C SER A 229 -6.71 -2.03 -2.50
N ASN A 230 -5.39 -2.09 -2.72
CA ASN A 230 -4.60 -1.02 -3.35
C ASN A 230 -4.60 0.32 -2.56
N LYS A 231 -5.17 0.36 -1.35
CA LYS A 231 -5.06 1.50 -0.41
C LYS A 231 -3.75 1.44 0.36
N SER A 232 -3.25 2.58 0.86
CA SER A 232 -2.17 2.58 1.84
C SER A 232 -2.59 1.87 3.13
N ILE A 233 -1.74 0.97 3.64
CA ILE A 233 -1.95 0.26 4.91
C ILE A 233 -1.20 0.98 6.04
N HIS A 234 -1.72 0.86 7.25
CA HIS A 234 -1.04 1.32 8.46
C HIS A 234 0.38 0.77 8.61
N PRO A 235 1.35 1.63 8.96
CA PRO A 235 2.75 1.24 8.99
C PRO A 235 3.07 0.22 10.09
N LYS A 236 4.01 -0.69 9.80
CA LYS A 236 4.61 -1.63 10.76
C LYS A 236 5.97 -1.11 11.21
N LEU A 237 6.08 -0.82 12.50
CA LEU A 237 7.23 -0.09 13.05
C LEU A 237 8.50 -0.94 13.25
N GLY A 238 8.45 -2.27 13.09
CA GLY A 238 9.51 -3.19 13.52
C GLY A 238 10.91 -2.83 13.01
N ILE A 239 11.12 -2.87 11.68
CA ILE A 239 12.41 -2.51 11.06
C ILE A 239 12.73 -1.04 11.26
N LEU A 240 11.71 -0.17 11.22
CA LEU A 240 11.89 1.27 11.39
C LEU A 240 12.51 1.60 12.76
N LYS A 241 12.08 0.92 13.83
CA LYS A 241 12.72 1.03 15.16
C LYS A 241 14.19 0.64 15.13
N CYS A 242 14.54 -0.44 14.44
CA CYS A 242 15.95 -0.84 14.28
C CYS A 242 16.75 0.29 13.63
N ILE A 243 16.25 0.88 12.53
CA ILE A 243 16.92 1.96 11.80
C ILE A 243 17.05 3.22 12.68
N VAL A 244 15.98 3.65 13.34
CA VAL A 244 15.98 4.81 14.24
C VAL A 244 16.98 4.62 15.38
N ASN A 245 17.05 3.42 15.96
CA ASN A 245 17.97 3.11 17.06
C ASN A 245 19.44 3.06 16.65
N VAL A 246 19.75 2.79 15.37
CA VAL A 246 21.13 2.91 14.86
C VAL A 246 21.58 4.37 14.93
N LEU A 247 20.72 5.31 14.54
CA LEU A 247 21.04 6.73 14.65
C LEU A 247 21.05 7.23 16.10
N LEU A 248 20.03 6.89 16.91
CA LEU A 248 19.93 7.36 18.30
C LEU A 248 21.09 6.88 19.19
N LYS A 249 21.70 5.73 18.86
CA LYS A 249 22.90 5.22 19.53
C LYS A 249 24.21 5.75 18.93
N ASN A 250 24.15 6.73 18.03
CA ASN A 250 25.29 7.35 17.35
C ASN A 250 26.18 6.35 16.60
N GLU A 251 25.60 5.26 16.06
CA GLU A 251 26.35 4.28 15.26
C GLU A 251 26.69 4.84 13.87
N VAL A 252 25.92 5.83 13.41
CA VAL A 252 26.12 6.61 12.18
C VAL A 252 25.77 8.07 12.44
N GLN A 253 26.31 8.99 11.66
CA GLN A 253 26.04 10.42 11.81
C GLN A 253 24.63 10.82 11.34
N ASP A 254 24.16 10.21 10.24
CA ASP A 254 22.85 10.47 9.66
C ASP A 254 22.39 9.27 8.83
N ILE A 255 21.10 9.25 8.47
CA ILE A 255 20.45 8.28 7.60
C ILE A 255 19.49 9.03 6.68
N ILE A 256 19.56 8.78 5.36
CA ILE A 256 18.67 9.40 4.38
C ILE A 256 17.51 8.46 4.06
N PHE A 257 16.28 8.92 4.31
CA PHE A 257 15.08 8.23 3.85
C PHE A 257 14.64 8.74 2.49
N VAL A 258 14.22 7.80 1.64
CA VAL A 258 13.66 8.06 0.32
C VAL A 258 12.34 7.30 0.21
N PRO A 259 11.20 7.98 0.44
CA PRO A 259 9.88 7.41 0.17
C PRO A 259 9.66 7.27 -1.34
N ILE A 260 9.14 6.14 -1.78
CA ILE A 260 8.81 5.88 -3.19
C ILE A 260 7.35 5.48 -3.32
N SER A 261 6.65 6.07 -4.28
CA SER A 261 5.30 5.67 -4.66
C SER A 261 5.33 4.91 -5.99
N ILE A 262 4.61 3.80 -6.07
CA ILE A 262 4.46 2.98 -7.27
C ILE A 262 2.97 2.87 -7.58
N ASN A 263 2.60 3.22 -8.81
CA ASN A 263 1.23 3.07 -9.32
C ASN A 263 1.24 2.34 -10.67
N TYR A 264 0.16 1.59 -10.95
CA TYR A 264 0.05 0.66 -12.07
C TYR A 264 -1.23 0.93 -12.84
N ASP A 265 -1.18 0.85 -14.17
CA ASP A 265 -2.38 0.71 -14.99
C ASP A 265 -3.10 -0.61 -14.71
N ARG A 266 -2.33 -1.70 -14.59
CA ARG A 266 -2.85 -3.01 -14.22
C ARG A 266 -1.89 -3.73 -13.28
N ILE A 267 -2.37 -4.08 -12.09
CA ILE A 267 -1.61 -4.87 -11.12
C ILE A 267 -1.62 -6.33 -11.54
N LEU A 268 -0.47 -6.98 -11.50
CA LEU A 268 -0.30 -8.40 -11.86
C LEU A 268 -1.28 -9.32 -11.11
N GLU A 269 -1.53 -9.01 -9.84
CA GLU A 269 -2.37 -9.79 -8.94
C GLU A 269 -3.79 -9.24 -8.75
N ASP A 270 -4.26 -8.29 -9.56
CA ASP A 270 -5.55 -7.62 -9.36
C ASP A 270 -6.74 -8.58 -9.20
N LYS A 271 -6.86 -9.59 -10.08
CA LYS A 271 -7.91 -10.61 -10.00
C LYS A 271 -7.78 -11.43 -8.72
N LEU A 272 -6.56 -11.87 -8.40
CA LEU A 272 -6.27 -12.62 -7.17
C LEU A 272 -6.69 -11.82 -5.92
N PHE A 273 -6.36 -10.54 -5.88
CA PHE A 273 -6.73 -9.66 -4.77
C PHE A 273 -8.25 -9.50 -4.65
N SER A 274 -8.97 -9.31 -5.75
CA SER A 274 -10.44 -9.26 -5.74
C SER A 274 -11.06 -10.54 -5.17
N TYR A 275 -10.53 -11.72 -5.54
CA TYR A 275 -10.96 -13.00 -4.95
C TYR A 275 -10.63 -13.10 -3.45
N GLU A 276 -9.40 -12.74 -3.03
CA GLU A 276 -8.99 -12.73 -1.63
C GLU A 276 -9.87 -11.80 -0.76
N LEU A 277 -10.22 -10.62 -1.29
CA LEU A 277 -11.07 -9.63 -0.60
C LEU A 277 -12.49 -10.16 -0.40
N LEU A 278 -13.02 -10.92 -1.36
CA LEU A 278 -14.30 -11.62 -1.29
C LEU A 278 -14.29 -12.86 -0.38
N GLY A 279 -13.15 -13.15 0.28
CA GLY A 279 -13.03 -14.21 1.26
C GLY A 279 -12.54 -15.55 0.73
N ILE A 280 -12.19 -15.65 -0.57
CA ILE A 280 -11.56 -16.86 -1.11
C ILE A 280 -10.16 -16.98 -0.53
N PRO A 281 -9.78 -18.15 0.02
CA PRO A 281 -8.48 -18.33 0.64
C PRO A 281 -7.34 -18.13 -0.37
N LYS A 282 -6.27 -17.48 0.09
CA LYS A 282 -5.03 -17.31 -0.69
C LYS A 282 -4.46 -18.69 -1.08
N PRO A 283 -4.14 -18.94 -2.35
CA PRO A 283 -3.47 -20.17 -2.75
C PRO A 283 -2.06 -20.22 -2.18
N LYS A 284 -1.55 -21.42 -1.87
CA LYS A 284 -0.14 -21.59 -1.51
C LYS A 284 0.73 -21.20 -2.72
N GLU A 285 1.61 -20.22 -2.54
CA GLU A 285 2.50 -19.77 -3.60
C GLU A 285 3.62 -20.79 -3.80
N THR A 286 3.72 -21.32 -5.02
CA THR A 286 4.79 -22.26 -5.41
C THR A 286 5.71 -21.61 -6.44
N THR A 287 6.96 -22.05 -6.50
CA THR A 287 7.93 -21.56 -7.50
C THR A 287 7.42 -21.78 -8.92
N LEU A 288 6.82 -22.95 -9.15
CA LEU A 288 6.21 -23.30 -10.43
C LEU A 288 4.99 -22.42 -10.74
N GLY A 289 4.14 -22.15 -9.75
CA GLY A 289 2.99 -21.26 -9.87
C GLY A 289 3.39 -19.85 -10.29
N LEU A 290 4.37 -19.24 -9.61
CA LEU A 290 4.89 -17.92 -9.99
C LEU A 290 5.47 -17.89 -11.42
N ILE A 291 6.25 -18.91 -11.81
CA ILE A 291 6.87 -18.97 -13.14
C ILE A 291 5.81 -19.20 -14.23
N ASN A 292 4.83 -20.07 -14.00
CA ASN A 292 3.76 -20.35 -14.96
C ASN A 292 2.81 -19.17 -15.10
N SER A 293 2.53 -18.44 -14.02
CA SER A 293 1.79 -17.18 -14.10
C SER A 293 2.50 -16.18 -15.01
N ILE A 294 3.82 -16.02 -14.90
CA ILE A 294 4.57 -15.10 -15.77
C ILE A 294 4.64 -15.58 -17.23
N LYS A 295 4.75 -16.90 -17.46
CA LYS A 295 4.86 -17.49 -18.81
C LYS A 295 3.53 -17.52 -19.58
N ASN A 296 2.42 -17.79 -18.90
CA ASN A 296 1.09 -17.92 -19.51
C ASN A 296 0.33 -16.58 -19.55
N MET A 297 1.01 -15.47 -19.26
CA MET A 297 0.45 -14.14 -19.38
C MET A 297 0.55 -13.65 -20.82
N ASP A 298 -0.44 -13.93 -21.65
CA ASP A 298 -0.59 -13.26 -22.95
C ASP A 298 -1.01 -11.78 -22.79
N ASP A 299 -1.40 -11.39 -21.58
CA ASP A 299 -1.86 -10.05 -21.25
C ASP A 299 -0.72 -9.00 -21.19
N GLN A 300 -1.02 -7.80 -21.68
CA GLN A 300 -0.26 -6.58 -21.42
C GLN A 300 -0.68 -5.97 -20.07
N TYR A 301 0.25 -5.25 -19.42
CA TYR A 301 0.05 -4.63 -18.10
C TYR A 301 0.06 -3.09 -18.12
N GLY A 302 0.15 -2.49 -19.31
CA GLY A 302 0.13 -1.04 -19.47
C GLY A 302 1.37 -0.35 -18.93
N ASN A 303 1.15 0.84 -18.35
CA ASN A 303 2.18 1.68 -17.78
C ASN A 303 2.35 1.48 -16.28
N ILE A 304 3.59 1.66 -15.81
CA ILE A 304 3.92 1.73 -14.38
C ILE A 304 4.59 3.08 -14.11
N TYR A 305 4.13 3.77 -13.07
CA TYR A 305 4.64 5.07 -12.64
C TYR A 305 5.35 4.91 -11.30
N ILE A 306 6.65 5.24 -11.28
CA ILE A 306 7.47 5.19 -10.06
C ILE A 306 8.00 6.58 -9.79
N ASN A 307 7.62 7.14 -8.65
CA ASN A 307 8.03 8.48 -8.24
C ASN A 307 8.80 8.44 -6.93
N PHE A 308 9.94 9.11 -6.92
CA PHE A 308 10.81 9.25 -5.76
C PHE A 308 10.48 10.58 -5.07
N ALA A 309 10.03 10.51 -3.82
CA ALA A 309 9.78 11.70 -3.04
C ALA A 309 11.12 12.33 -2.62
N SER A 310 11.09 13.63 -2.30
CA SER A 310 12.26 14.35 -1.82
C SER A 310 12.91 13.61 -0.64
N PRO A 311 14.20 13.23 -0.74
CA PRO A 311 14.92 12.59 0.35
C PRO A 311 14.95 13.48 1.58
N PHE A 312 15.00 12.87 2.76
CA PHE A 312 15.16 13.62 4.00
C PHE A 312 16.12 12.96 4.97
N SER A 313 16.86 13.81 5.69
CA SER A 313 17.76 13.44 6.78
C SER A 313 16.96 13.04 8.01
N LEU A 314 17.22 11.84 8.52
CA LEU A 314 16.65 11.37 9.77
C LEU A 314 17.15 12.21 10.95
N GLN A 315 18.44 12.58 10.97
CA GLN A 315 19.00 13.40 12.04
C GLN A 315 18.31 14.76 12.11
N LYS A 316 18.11 15.42 10.97
CA LYS A 316 17.38 16.70 10.90
C LYS A 316 15.94 16.52 11.37
N TYR A 317 15.24 15.51 10.85
CA TYR A 317 13.85 15.24 11.21
C TYR A 317 13.65 15.00 12.71
N ILE A 318 14.55 14.25 13.36
CA ILE A 318 14.49 14.01 14.82
C ILE A 318 14.73 15.31 15.60
N LYS A 319 15.68 16.16 15.17
CA LYS A 319 15.92 17.47 15.81
C LYS A 319 14.67 18.35 15.75
N ASP A 320 14.01 18.41 14.60
CA ASP A 320 12.79 19.19 14.40
C ASP A 320 11.63 18.65 15.26
N ILE A 321 11.53 17.33 15.44
CA ILE A 321 10.52 16.69 16.31
C ILE A 321 10.80 16.91 17.80
N ASN A 322 12.07 16.81 18.23
CA ASN A 322 12.45 16.98 19.63
C ASN A 322 12.24 18.43 20.09
N ALA A 323 12.45 19.40 19.22
CA ALA A 323 12.09 20.80 19.48
C ALA A 323 10.58 20.96 19.80
N ASN A 324 9.74 20.05 19.31
CA ASN A 324 8.29 20.01 19.57
C ASN A 324 7.90 19.10 20.76
N GLY A 325 8.85 18.71 21.62
CA GLY A 325 8.58 18.02 22.90
C GLY A 325 8.33 16.50 22.82
N ARG A 326 8.66 15.83 21.71
CA ARG A 326 8.48 14.37 21.56
C ARG A 326 9.78 13.58 21.84
N ASN A 327 10.13 13.37 23.11
CA ASN A 327 11.43 12.79 23.48
C ASN A 327 11.51 11.25 23.53
N ASN A 328 10.43 10.53 23.16
CA ASN A 328 10.40 9.06 23.25
C ASN A 328 10.62 8.40 21.87
N GLU A 329 11.50 7.40 21.80
CA GLU A 329 11.78 6.56 20.62
C GLU A 329 10.50 6.09 19.90
N ASN A 330 9.50 5.62 20.66
CA ASN A 330 8.25 5.12 20.09
C ASN A 330 7.46 6.22 19.36
N ASN A 331 7.46 7.43 19.91
CA ASN A 331 6.75 8.58 19.33
C ASN A 331 7.48 9.08 18.08
N ILE A 332 8.82 9.14 18.12
CA ILE A 332 9.66 9.49 16.97
C ILE A 332 9.42 8.49 15.83
N THR A 333 9.48 7.19 16.14
CA THR A 333 9.29 6.13 15.14
C THR A 333 7.90 6.19 14.53
N SER A 334 6.85 6.38 15.34
CA SER A 334 5.48 6.49 14.85
C SER A 334 5.29 7.72 13.96
N ALA A 335 5.80 8.89 14.38
CA ALA A 335 5.72 10.11 13.59
C ALA A 335 6.48 9.97 12.25
N LEU A 336 7.68 9.38 12.27
CA LEU A 336 8.45 9.08 11.06
C LEU A 336 7.71 8.14 10.11
N ALA A 337 7.07 7.09 10.66
CA ALA A 337 6.31 6.16 9.85
C ALA A 337 5.13 6.84 9.12
N HIS A 338 4.43 7.74 9.80
CA HIS A 338 3.36 8.53 9.20
C HIS A 338 3.89 9.50 8.14
N GLU A 339 4.99 10.19 8.39
CA GLU A 339 5.62 11.08 7.41
C GLU A 339 6.01 10.35 6.12
N ILE A 340 6.55 9.14 6.25
CA ILE A 340 6.89 8.30 5.09
C ILE A 340 5.63 7.97 4.28
N VAL A 341 4.56 7.49 4.94
CA VAL A 341 3.30 7.14 4.25
C VAL A 341 2.66 8.38 3.62
N TYR A 342 2.69 9.51 4.32
CA TYR A 342 2.21 10.80 3.81
C TYR A 342 2.92 11.20 2.52
N ARG A 343 4.26 11.12 2.49
CA ARG A 343 5.06 11.41 1.28
C ARG A 343 4.82 10.40 0.15
N GLN A 344 4.64 9.12 0.46
CA GLN A 344 4.27 8.11 -0.55
C GLN A 344 2.91 8.39 -1.18
N GLN A 345 1.95 8.87 -0.39
CA GLN A 345 0.63 9.26 -0.85
C GLN A 345 0.71 10.50 -1.77
N HIS A 346 1.21 11.61 -1.24
CA HIS A 346 1.20 12.90 -1.95
C HIS A 346 2.08 12.93 -3.21
N ASN A 347 3.06 12.04 -3.31
CA ASN A 347 3.94 11.93 -4.48
C ASN A 347 3.45 10.90 -5.52
N MET A 348 2.31 10.23 -5.27
CA MET A 348 1.75 9.24 -6.19
C MET A 348 1.22 9.90 -7.47
N ILE A 349 1.51 9.27 -8.61
CA ILE A 349 0.94 9.65 -9.91
C ILE A 349 -0.27 8.77 -10.19
N LEU A 350 -1.43 9.39 -10.39
CA LEU A 350 -2.65 8.73 -10.84
C LEU A 350 -2.60 8.54 -12.36
N SER A 351 -2.85 7.33 -12.84
CA SER A 351 -2.97 7.07 -14.27
C SER A 351 -4.35 7.46 -14.80
N TYR A 352 -4.51 7.57 -16.12
CA TYR A 352 -5.85 7.77 -16.70
C TYR A 352 -6.77 6.60 -16.40
N PHE A 353 -6.25 5.40 -16.16
CA PHE A 353 -7.09 4.29 -15.72
C PHE A 353 -7.68 4.51 -14.33
N ASN A 354 -6.93 5.08 -13.38
CA ASN A 354 -7.49 5.45 -12.07
C ASN A 354 -8.65 6.46 -12.24
N ILE A 355 -8.48 7.44 -13.11
CA ILE A 355 -9.50 8.47 -13.40
C ILE A 355 -10.71 7.87 -14.14
N LEU A 356 -10.48 6.97 -15.10
CA LEU A 356 -11.53 6.21 -15.78
C LEU A 356 -12.32 5.38 -14.77
N SER A 357 -11.67 4.65 -13.86
CA SER A 357 -12.35 3.88 -12.82
C SER A 357 -13.23 4.74 -11.92
N VAL A 358 -12.79 5.96 -11.60
CA VAL A 358 -13.60 6.96 -10.89
C VAL A 358 -14.82 7.38 -11.71
N ALA A 359 -14.64 7.67 -13.00
CA ALA A 359 -15.74 8.01 -13.92
C ALA A 359 -16.74 6.85 -14.03
N LEU A 360 -16.28 5.61 -14.12
CA LEU A 360 -17.14 4.43 -14.16
C LEU A 360 -17.98 4.31 -12.88
N ILE A 361 -17.39 4.46 -11.69
CA ILE A 361 -18.16 4.47 -10.43
C ILE A 361 -19.18 5.61 -10.41
N TYR A 362 -18.81 6.79 -10.90
CA TYR A 362 -19.72 7.93 -10.97
C TYR A 362 -20.96 7.61 -11.82
N ASN A 363 -20.77 7.09 -13.03
CA ASN A 363 -21.91 6.75 -13.91
C ASN A 363 -22.75 5.60 -13.37
N LEU A 364 -22.13 4.57 -12.81
CA LEU A 364 -22.85 3.46 -12.18
C LEU A 364 -23.69 3.91 -10.97
N SER A 365 -23.20 4.91 -10.23
CA SER A 365 -23.82 5.35 -8.97
C SER A 365 -24.80 6.51 -9.12
N LYS A 366 -24.50 7.46 -10.01
CA LYS A 366 -25.27 8.69 -10.23
C LYS A 366 -26.20 8.58 -11.43
N ASN A 367 -25.64 8.18 -12.57
CA ASN A 367 -26.38 8.09 -13.84
C ASN A 367 -27.11 6.74 -13.99
N MET A 368 -26.82 5.77 -13.12
CA MET A 368 -27.41 4.43 -13.11
C MET A 368 -27.27 3.73 -14.47
N THR A 369 -26.15 3.98 -15.17
CA THR A 369 -25.88 3.40 -16.48
C THR A 369 -24.59 2.58 -16.47
N GLU A 370 -24.62 1.49 -17.22
CA GLU A 370 -23.48 0.61 -17.50
C GLU A 370 -22.87 0.89 -18.88
N ALA A 371 -23.51 1.73 -19.69
CA ALA A 371 -23.11 2.06 -21.05
C ALA A 371 -22.96 3.57 -21.21
N ILE A 372 -21.80 4.02 -21.67
CA ILE A 372 -21.44 5.45 -21.73
C ILE A 372 -20.71 5.72 -23.03
N HIS A 373 -21.07 6.79 -23.73
CA HIS A 373 -20.38 7.17 -24.97
C HIS A 373 -18.93 7.58 -24.69
N LEU A 374 -18.00 7.23 -25.58
CA LEU A 374 -16.57 7.50 -25.43
C LEU A 374 -16.29 9.00 -25.24
N ASP A 375 -16.93 9.87 -26.03
CA ASP A 375 -16.77 11.32 -25.90
C ASP A 375 -17.24 11.86 -24.54
N GLU A 376 -18.30 11.26 -23.97
CA GLU A 376 -18.76 11.63 -22.65
C GLU A 376 -17.73 11.24 -21.59
N ILE A 377 -17.17 10.03 -21.67
CA ILE A 377 -16.09 9.58 -20.77
C ILE A 377 -14.84 10.45 -20.90
N ILE A 378 -14.43 10.83 -22.11
CA ILE A 378 -13.27 11.72 -22.33
C ILE A 378 -13.51 13.06 -21.64
N ASN A 379 -14.69 13.65 -21.84
CA ASN A 379 -15.07 14.89 -21.15
C ASN A 379 -15.07 14.71 -19.63
N GLN A 380 -15.54 13.55 -19.14
CA GLN A 380 -15.52 13.23 -17.72
C GLN A 380 -14.11 13.13 -17.15
N ILE A 381 -13.23 12.40 -17.82
CA ILE A 381 -11.83 12.25 -17.43
C ILE A 381 -11.14 13.63 -17.36
N SER A 382 -11.44 14.54 -18.30
CA SER A 382 -10.86 15.89 -18.28
C SER A 382 -11.22 16.68 -17.02
N TRP A 383 -12.51 16.81 -16.68
CA TRP A 383 -12.90 17.58 -15.50
C TRP A 383 -12.59 16.87 -14.19
N ILE A 384 -12.66 15.52 -14.14
CA ILE A 384 -12.23 14.74 -12.98
C ILE A 384 -10.74 14.92 -12.75
N SER A 385 -9.93 14.90 -13.82
CA SER A 385 -8.50 15.18 -13.73
C SER A 385 -8.23 16.56 -13.15
N SER A 386 -8.96 17.57 -13.61
CA SER A 386 -8.88 18.93 -13.04
C SER A 386 -9.23 18.95 -11.54
N LEU A 387 -10.29 18.25 -11.12
CA LEU A 387 -10.66 18.14 -9.71
C LEU A 387 -9.55 17.48 -8.88
N PHE A 388 -9.01 16.34 -9.31
CA PHE A 388 -7.95 15.66 -8.57
C PHE A 388 -6.67 16.50 -8.48
N LYS A 389 -6.34 17.26 -9.53
CA LYS A 389 -5.26 18.26 -9.48
C LYS A 389 -5.53 19.36 -8.44
N LYS A 390 -6.75 19.89 -8.35
CA LYS A 390 -7.14 20.85 -7.28
C LYS A 390 -6.97 20.23 -5.87
N CYS A 391 -7.19 18.92 -5.75
CA CYS A 391 -6.97 18.16 -4.51
C CYS A 391 -5.49 17.78 -4.26
N GLY A 392 -4.54 18.27 -5.07
CA GLY A 392 -3.12 18.02 -4.91
C GLY A 392 -2.59 16.75 -5.57
N ALA A 393 -3.39 16.06 -6.38
CA ALA A 393 -2.94 14.87 -7.08
C ALA A 393 -2.10 15.22 -8.31
N GLN A 394 -1.02 14.45 -8.51
CA GLN A 394 -0.33 14.39 -9.80
C GLN A 394 -1.03 13.35 -10.67
N ILE A 395 -1.28 13.69 -11.92
CA ILE A 395 -1.86 12.80 -12.92
C ILE A 395 -0.78 12.53 -13.95
N GLU A 396 -0.80 11.35 -14.55
CA GLU A 396 0.11 11.02 -15.64
C GLU A 396 0.12 12.11 -16.70
N VAL A 397 1.30 12.30 -17.31
CA VAL A 397 1.54 13.37 -18.29
C VAL A 397 0.50 13.24 -19.41
N GLN A 398 -0.10 14.37 -19.82
CA GLN A 398 -1.05 14.40 -20.92
C GLN A 398 -0.36 13.87 -22.18
N ASP A 399 -0.76 12.67 -22.60
CA ASP A 399 -0.49 12.20 -23.94
C ASP A 399 -1.09 13.19 -24.94
N ILE A 400 -0.40 13.40 -26.08
CA ILE A 400 -0.89 14.27 -27.16
C ILE A 400 -2.26 13.78 -27.67
N ASP A 401 -2.54 12.48 -27.50
CA ASP A 401 -3.83 11.84 -27.80
C ASP A 401 -4.39 11.11 -26.57
N ILE A 402 -5.16 11.84 -25.74
CA ILE A 402 -5.91 11.30 -24.61
C ILE A 402 -6.88 10.19 -25.04
N THR A 403 -7.45 10.28 -26.24
CA THR A 403 -8.46 9.32 -26.72
C THR A 403 -7.82 7.96 -26.97
N SER A 404 -6.70 7.92 -27.71
CA SER A 404 -5.93 6.68 -27.90
C SER A 404 -5.52 6.08 -26.56
N ARG A 405 -5.03 6.91 -25.64
CA ARG A 405 -4.61 6.45 -24.33
C ARG A 405 -5.76 5.84 -23.52
N ILE A 406 -6.96 6.43 -23.55
CA ILE A 406 -8.15 5.86 -22.90
C ILE A 406 -8.52 4.52 -23.54
N ILE A 407 -8.51 4.44 -24.87
CA ILE A 407 -8.79 3.18 -25.59
C ILE A 407 -7.81 2.09 -25.17
N ASP A 408 -6.51 2.40 -25.08
CA ASP A 408 -5.49 1.46 -24.62
C ASP A 408 -5.76 0.99 -23.19
N THR A 409 -6.12 1.91 -22.27
CA THR A 409 -6.47 1.52 -20.90
C THR A 409 -7.69 0.61 -20.83
N ILE A 410 -8.70 0.82 -21.67
CA ILE A 410 -9.87 -0.04 -21.74
C ILE A 410 -9.48 -1.44 -22.24
N GLN A 411 -8.62 -1.53 -23.25
CA GLN A 411 -8.16 -2.81 -23.78
C GLN A 411 -7.40 -3.66 -22.73
N LEU A 412 -6.60 -3.02 -21.87
CA LEU A 412 -5.91 -3.69 -20.76
C LEU A 412 -6.88 -4.38 -19.78
N HIS A 413 -8.08 -3.81 -19.65
CA HIS A 413 -9.13 -4.19 -18.71
C HIS A 413 -10.39 -4.75 -19.38
N LYS A 414 -10.24 -5.27 -20.61
CA LYS A 414 -11.32 -5.87 -21.45
C LYS A 414 -12.19 -6.94 -20.77
N HIS A 415 -11.73 -7.43 -19.62
CA HIS A 415 -12.40 -8.42 -18.77
C HIS A 415 -13.62 -7.86 -18.02
N PHE A 416 -13.67 -6.55 -17.77
CA PHE A 416 -14.80 -5.94 -17.07
C PHE A 416 -15.21 -4.57 -17.64
N VAL A 417 -14.46 -4.02 -18.60
CA VAL A 417 -14.83 -2.82 -19.36
C VAL A 417 -14.53 -3.07 -20.83
N THR A 418 -15.49 -2.86 -21.73
CA THR A 418 -15.29 -3.05 -23.17
C THR A 418 -15.77 -1.87 -23.98
N LEU A 419 -15.11 -1.60 -25.10
CA LEU A 419 -15.50 -0.58 -26.07
C LEU A 419 -16.10 -1.26 -27.30
N LYS A 420 -17.35 -0.93 -27.65
CA LYS A 420 -18.03 -1.37 -28.88
C LYS A 420 -18.77 -0.18 -29.47
N ASP A 421 -18.60 0.09 -30.76
CA ASP A 421 -19.30 1.17 -31.47
C ASP A 421 -19.24 2.53 -30.74
N ASN A 422 -18.04 2.89 -30.23
CA ASN A 422 -17.79 4.09 -29.40
C ASN A 422 -18.57 4.15 -28.07
N ILE A 423 -19.15 3.04 -27.62
CA ILE A 423 -19.82 2.91 -26.34
C ILE A 423 -18.97 2.04 -25.41
N ILE A 424 -18.65 2.60 -24.26
CA ILE A 424 -17.96 1.91 -23.17
C ILE A 424 -19.01 1.19 -22.33
N HIS A 425 -18.91 -0.13 -22.26
CA HIS A 425 -19.76 -1.01 -21.49
C HIS A 425 -19.01 -1.55 -20.26
N PHE A 426 -19.53 -1.28 -19.08
CA PHE A 426 -19.14 -1.94 -17.84
C PHE A 426 -19.82 -3.31 -17.77
N GLN A 427 -19.03 -4.38 -17.74
CA GLN A 427 -19.56 -5.74 -17.77
C GLN A 427 -19.85 -6.24 -16.35
N LYS A 428 -21.13 -6.40 -16.03
CA LYS A 428 -21.59 -7.22 -14.90
C LYS A 428 -21.67 -8.69 -15.34
N ASN A 429 -21.59 -9.63 -14.39
CA ASN A 429 -21.57 -11.08 -14.60
C ASN A 429 -20.26 -11.66 -15.17
N TYR A 430 -19.21 -11.62 -14.36
CA TYR A 430 -17.92 -12.22 -14.72
C TYR A 430 -17.94 -13.75 -14.60
N SER A 431 -17.98 -14.48 -15.71
CA SER A 431 -18.00 -15.96 -15.68
C SER A 431 -16.68 -16.53 -15.12
N LYS A 432 -16.76 -17.38 -14.09
CA LYS A 432 -15.63 -18.01 -13.37
C LYS A 432 -14.66 -18.85 -14.23
N HIS A 433 -14.98 -19.12 -15.48
CA HIS A 433 -14.48 -20.31 -16.19
C HIS A 433 -12.97 -20.41 -16.46
N ASN A 434 -12.15 -19.36 -16.25
CA ASN A 434 -10.76 -19.38 -16.73
C ASN A 434 -9.65 -19.06 -15.73
N ILE A 435 -9.91 -18.86 -14.43
CA ILE A 435 -8.85 -18.34 -13.52
C ILE A 435 -8.65 -19.15 -12.24
N TYR A 436 -9.68 -19.82 -11.72
CA TYR A 436 -9.58 -20.56 -10.45
C TYR A 436 -10.22 -21.94 -10.52
N PRO A 437 -9.55 -23.01 -10.05
CA PRO A 437 -10.18 -24.31 -9.90
C PRO A 437 -11.30 -24.21 -8.85
N ILE A 438 -12.47 -24.69 -9.25
CA ILE A 438 -13.76 -24.65 -8.53
C ILE A 438 -13.68 -25.30 -7.14
N GLU A 439 -12.72 -26.20 -6.93
CA GLU A 439 -12.53 -27.03 -5.73
C GLU A 439 -12.22 -26.25 -4.44
N LEU A 440 -11.72 -25.00 -4.51
CA LEU A 440 -11.44 -24.18 -3.31
C LEU A 440 -12.68 -23.43 -2.77
N SER A 441 -13.82 -23.53 -3.45
CA SER A 441 -15.06 -22.83 -3.09
C SER A 441 -16.05 -23.68 -2.28
N GLU A 442 -15.77 -24.97 -2.06
CA GLU A 442 -16.70 -25.92 -1.41
C GLU A 442 -17.12 -25.52 0.02
N ASN A 443 -16.36 -24.66 0.70
CA ASN A 443 -16.70 -24.19 2.05
C ASN A 443 -17.52 -22.89 2.10
N LEU A 444 -17.84 -22.29 0.96
CA LEU A 444 -18.59 -21.04 0.90
C LEU A 444 -19.82 -21.24 0.03
N ASN A 445 -20.97 -21.49 0.66
CA ASN A 445 -22.31 -21.55 0.03
C ASN A 445 -22.72 -20.17 -0.51
N PHE A 446 -21.95 -19.59 -1.43
CA PHE A 446 -22.28 -18.34 -2.09
C PHE A 446 -23.10 -18.62 -3.34
N LYS A 447 -24.18 -17.87 -3.54
CA LYS A 447 -24.80 -17.78 -4.86
C LYS A 447 -23.77 -17.25 -5.85
N THR A 448 -23.53 -17.99 -6.92
CA THR A 448 -22.62 -17.62 -8.02
C THR A 448 -22.93 -16.24 -8.58
N GLU A 449 -24.20 -15.88 -8.67
CA GLU A 449 -24.68 -14.62 -9.23
C GLU A 449 -24.25 -13.37 -8.44
N LEU A 450 -24.29 -13.39 -7.10
CA LEU A 450 -23.83 -12.26 -6.28
C LEU A 450 -22.33 -12.05 -6.46
N PHE A 451 -21.57 -13.15 -6.55
CA PHE A 451 -20.14 -13.11 -6.78
C PHE A 451 -19.81 -12.52 -8.17
N ASP A 452 -20.50 -12.99 -9.21
CA ASP A 452 -20.25 -12.59 -10.59
C ASP A 452 -20.58 -11.11 -10.84
N ASN A 453 -21.49 -10.54 -10.04
CA ASN A 453 -21.80 -9.11 -10.01
C ASN A 453 -20.86 -8.27 -9.13
N ALA A 454 -20.44 -8.81 -7.98
CA ALA A 454 -19.56 -8.11 -7.04
C ALA A 454 -18.13 -7.97 -7.57
N PHE A 455 -17.64 -8.98 -8.28
CA PHE A 455 -16.25 -9.06 -8.70
C PHE A 455 -15.80 -7.89 -9.60
N PRO A 456 -16.50 -7.56 -10.72
CA PRO A 456 -16.18 -6.39 -11.54
C PRO A 456 -16.15 -5.07 -10.77
N LEU A 457 -17.09 -4.88 -9.83
CA LEU A 457 -17.19 -3.66 -9.01
C LEU A 457 -16.03 -3.54 -8.04
N ILE A 458 -15.66 -4.64 -7.37
CA ILE A 458 -14.50 -4.69 -6.47
C ILE A 458 -13.20 -4.46 -7.25
N LEU A 459 -13.07 -5.09 -8.43
CA LEU A 459 -11.92 -4.93 -9.30
C LEU A 459 -11.77 -3.46 -9.74
N ASN A 460 -12.84 -2.81 -10.20
CA ASN A 460 -12.80 -1.38 -10.53
C ASN A 460 -12.46 -0.52 -9.31
N GLN A 461 -12.99 -0.85 -8.13
CA GLN A 461 -12.70 -0.12 -6.90
C GLN A 461 -11.23 -0.22 -6.48
N LEU A 462 -10.51 -1.31 -6.83
CA LEU A 462 -9.05 -1.39 -6.62
C LEU A 462 -8.31 -0.24 -7.31
N TYR A 463 -8.81 0.25 -8.44
CA TYR A 463 -8.18 1.33 -9.20
C TYR A 463 -8.72 2.72 -8.83
N VAL A 464 -9.86 2.81 -8.13
CA VAL A 464 -10.32 4.03 -7.46
C VAL A 464 -9.52 4.28 -6.17
N ASN A 465 -9.23 3.23 -5.41
CA ASN A 465 -8.67 3.32 -4.06
C ASN A 465 -7.37 4.14 -3.93
N PRO A 466 -6.40 4.08 -4.86
CA PRO A 466 -5.23 4.94 -4.84
C PRO A 466 -5.58 6.42 -4.81
N SER A 467 -6.67 6.84 -5.45
CA SER A 467 -7.08 8.25 -5.53
C SER A 467 -7.70 8.78 -4.23
N LEU A 468 -8.18 7.90 -3.35
CA LEU A 468 -8.99 8.29 -2.19
C LEU A 468 -8.23 9.13 -1.17
N HIS A 469 -6.91 8.95 -1.02
CA HIS A 469 -6.16 9.70 -0.02
C HIS A 469 -6.11 11.21 -0.31
N PHE A 470 -6.23 11.63 -1.58
CA PHE A 470 -6.34 13.04 -1.96
C PHE A 470 -7.69 13.65 -1.61
N ILE A 471 -8.75 12.84 -1.57
CA ILE A 471 -10.13 13.35 -1.48
C ILE A 471 -10.82 13.06 -0.16
N ILE A 472 -10.35 12.09 0.64
CA ILE A 472 -11.12 11.56 1.77
C ILE A 472 -11.44 12.62 2.82
N ASN A 473 -10.49 13.49 3.15
CA ASN A 473 -10.73 14.58 4.11
C ASN A 473 -11.74 15.60 3.57
N ILE A 474 -11.66 15.94 2.28
CA ILE A 474 -12.60 16.85 1.60
C ILE A 474 -14.00 16.22 1.55
N ALA A 475 -14.08 14.92 1.23
CA ALA A 475 -15.32 14.16 1.20
C ALA A 475 -15.99 14.11 2.57
N PHE A 476 -15.22 14.00 3.66
CA PHE A 476 -15.77 14.13 5.01
C PHE A 476 -16.39 15.50 5.24
N ILE A 477 -15.74 16.61 4.86
CA ILE A 477 -16.33 17.95 4.93
C ILE A 477 -17.64 18.02 4.13
N ILE A 478 -17.66 17.48 2.90
CA ILE A 478 -18.86 17.46 2.06
C ILE A 478 -20.01 16.73 2.77
N ILE A 479 -19.74 15.55 3.31
CA ILE A 479 -20.73 14.72 4.00
C ILE A 479 -21.31 15.43 5.22
N ILE A 480 -20.47 16.03 6.06
CA ILE A 480 -20.89 16.62 7.33
C ILE A 480 -21.43 18.05 7.19
N SER A 481 -21.12 18.74 6.09
CA SER A 481 -21.50 20.15 5.87
C SER A 481 -23.01 20.41 5.98
N LYS A 482 -23.83 19.44 5.58
CA LYS A 482 -25.30 19.52 5.57
C LYS A 482 -25.95 18.61 6.62
N CYS A 483 -25.17 18.00 7.53
CA CYS A 483 -25.67 17.03 8.51
C CYS A 483 -25.54 17.56 9.95
N GLN A 484 -26.61 17.45 10.74
CA GLN A 484 -26.51 17.54 12.19
C GLN A 484 -26.08 16.17 12.73
N ILE A 485 -25.07 16.17 13.61
CA ILE A 485 -24.51 14.98 14.22
C ILE A 485 -24.53 15.20 15.73
N ILE A 486 -25.27 14.34 16.42
CA ILE A 486 -25.30 14.25 17.88
C ILE A 486 -24.48 13.02 18.25
N TRP A 487 -23.54 13.17 19.17
CA TRP A 487 -22.68 12.08 19.61
C TRP A 487 -22.50 12.15 21.12
N LYS A 488 -22.86 11.09 21.86
CA LYS A 488 -22.78 11.05 23.33
C LYS A 488 -23.44 12.26 24.01
N ASN A 489 -24.63 12.63 23.55
CA ASN A 489 -25.43 13.77 24.01
C ASN A 489 -24.90 15.17 23.68
N ASP A 490 -23.79 15.28 22.94
CA ASP A 490 -23.27 16.57 22.49
C ASP A 490 -23.58 16.80 21.01
N ILE A 491 -24.02 18.02 20.68
CA ILE A 491 -24.12 18.47 19.29
C ILE A 491 -22.73 18.90 18.85
N LEU A 492 -22.15 18.18 17.88
CA LEU A 492 -20.81 18.48 17.39
C LEU A 492 -20.85 19.67 16.41
N ASP A 493 -19.82 20.52 16.50
CA ASP A 493 -19.52 21.53 15.47
C ASP A 493 -18.85 20.88 14.24
N LEU A 494 -18.52 21.67 13.22
CA LEU A 494 -17.98 21.13 11.97
C LEU A 494 -16.62 20.42 12.17
N GLU A 495 -15.76 20.99 13.01
CA GLU A 495 -14.45 20.41 13.34
C GLU A 495 -14.60 19.10 14.12
N GLY A 496 -15.44 19.07 15.15
CA GLY A 496 -15.75 17.87 15.93
C GLY A 496 -16.34 16.75 15.09
N LYS A 497 -17.24 17.07 14.15
CA LYS A 497 -17.78 16.10 13.16
C LYS A 497 -16.67 15.52 12.28
N PHE A 498 -15.78 16.35 11.77
CA PHE A 498 -14.65 15.92 10.94
C PHE A 498 -13.72 14.98 11.72
N PHE A 499 -13.43 15.32 12.98
CA PHE A 499 -12.59 14.48 13.84
C PHE A 499 -13.25 13.15 14.20
N LEU A 500 -14.57 13.14 14.42
CA LEU A 500 -15.32 11.90 14.64
C LEU A 500 -15.22 10.96 13.44
N LEU A 501 -15.43 11.46 12.21
CA LEU A 501 -15.32 10.63 11.01
C LEU A 501 -13.91 10.08 10.80
N ARG A 502 -12.86 10.91 10.99
CA ARG A 502 -11.47 10.43 10.89
C ARG A 502 -11.18 9.32 11.89
N ARG A 503 -11.69 9.43 13.11
CA ARG A 503 -11.54 8.41 14.15
C ARG A 503 -12.29 7.12 13.81
N LEU A 504 -13.51 7.21 13.26
CA LEU A 504 -14.29 6.05 12.82
C LEU A 504 -13.62 5.29 11.68
N PHE A 505 -13.03 6.02 10.72
CA PHE A 505 -12.37 5.46 9.55
C PHE A 505 -10.85 5.33 9.72
N GLU A 506 -10.32 5.47 10.94
CA GLU A 506 -8.87 5.44 11.19
C GLU A 506 -8.23 4.14 10.73
N TYR A 507 -8.93 3.00 10.82
CA TYR A 507 -8.40 1.72 10.33
C TYR A 507 -8.63 1.49 8.82
N GLU A 508 -9.51 2.28 8.19
CA GLU A 508 -9.82 2.20 6.77
C GLU A 508 -8.83 3.00 5.91
N PHE A 509 -8.44 4.18 6.42
CA PHE A 509 -7.52 5.13 5.81
C PHE A 509 -6.43 5.54 6.78
N VAL A 510 -5.22 5.77 6.29
CA VAL A 510 -4.10 6.23 7.14
C VAL A 510 -4.20 7.73 7.35
N PHE A 511 -4.60 8.15 8.55
CA PHE A 511 -4.62 9.55 8.98
C PHE A 511 -3.46 9.86 9.93
N PHE A 512 -2.85 11.05 9.80
CA PHE A 512 -1.91 11.54 10.79
C PHE A 512 -2.61 12.45 11.80
N HIS A 513 -2.48 12.13 13.09
CA HIS A 513 -3.17 12.89 14.17
C HIS A 513 -2.46 14.20 14.50
N GLY A 514 -1.17 14.30 14.18
CA GLY A 514 -0.37 15.50 14.49
C GLY A 514 -0.71 16.73 13.65
N CYS A 515 -1.42 16.57 12.53
CA CYS A 515 -1.79 17.64 11.59
C CYS A 515 -3.31 17.76 11.35
N GLN A 516 -4.12 17.23 12.28
CA GLN A 516 -5.56 17.08 12.04
C GLN A 516 -6.28 18.43 11.82
N LYS A 517 -5.81 19.49 12.49
CA LYS A 517 -6.35 20.85 12.36
C LYS A 517 -5.96 21.48 11.03
N GLU A 518 -4.72 21.28 10.60
CA GLU A 518 -4.21 21.73 9.31
C GLU A 518 -4.98 21.05 8.17
N ASP A 519 -5.17 19.74 8.27
CA ASP A 519 -5.95 18.95 7.31
C ASP A 519 -7.41 19.44 7.24
N PHE A 520 -8.02 19.77 8.39
CA PHE A 520 -9.37 20.34 8.44
C PHE A 520 -9.44 21.67 7.68
N LYS A 521 -8.55 22.61 8.02
CA LYS A 521 -8.49 23.93 7.36
C LYS A 521 -8.25 23.81 5.85
N HIS A 522 -7.31 22.96 5.45
CA HIS A 522 -7.01 22.71 4.04
C HIS A 522 -8.22 22.10 3.31
N SER A 523 -8.90 21.14 3.92
CA SER A 523 -10.09 20.50 3.34
C SER A 523 -11.26 21.47 3.19
N VAL A 524 -11.47 22.36 4.17
CA VAL A 524 -12.47 23.45 4.08
C VAL A 524 -12.10 24.42 2.96
N SER A 525 -10.83 24.78 2.83
CA SER A 525 -10.37 25.65 1.73
C SER A 525 -10.71 25.04 0.37
N ILE A 526 -10.39 23.76 0.13
CA ILE A 526 -10.70 23.10 -1.13
C ILE A 526 -12.22 22.98 -1.32
N TYR A 527 -12.98 22.63 -0.28
CA TYR A 527 -14.43 22.53 -0.33
C TYR A 527 -15.11 23.80 -0.87
N LEU A 528 -14.57 24.98 -0.55
CA LEU A 528 -15.09 26.27 -1.03
C LEU A 528 -14.78 26.53 -2.52
N HIS A 529 -13.77 25.88 -3.09
CA HIS A 529 -13.30 26.08 -4.47
C HIS A 529 -13.78 25.00 -5.46
N ILE A 530 -14.50 23.98 -4.98
CA ILE A 530 -15.09 22.94 -5.82
C ILE A 530 -16.59 23.19 -6.04
N ASN A 531 -17.08 22.86 -7.24
CA ASN A 531 -18.47 23.05 -7.61
C ASN A 531 -19.37 21.89 -7.12
N GLU A 532 -20.70 22.03 -7.23
CA GLU A 532 -21.63 21.00 -6.72
C GLU A 532 -21.50 19.65 -7.44
N LYS A 533 -21.18 19.63 -8.74
CA LYS A 533 -20.94 18.38 -9.50
C LYS A 533 -19.69 17.65 -8.99
N GLU A 534 -18.62 18.39 -8.72
CA GLU A 534 -17.39 17.87 -8.12
C GLU A 534 -17.66 17.34 -6.69
N LYS A 535 -18.40 18.10 -5.86
CA LYS A 535 -18.81 17.64 -4.52
C LYS A 535 -19.64 16.36 -4.57
N GLU A 536 -20.55 16.26 -5.52
CA GLU A 536 -21.37 15.08 -5.73
C GLU A 536 -20.53 13.85 -6.06
N LEU A 537 -19.56 13.97 -6.98
CA LEU A 537 -18.62 12.88 -7.27
C LEU A 537 -17.89 12.41 -6.00
N LEU A 538 -17.26 13.33 -5.26
CA LEU A 538 -16.48 12.98 -4.07
C LEU A 538 -17.35 12.30 -3.00
N ARG A 539 -18.63 12.69 -2.92
CA ARG A 539 -19.61 12.06 -2.05
C ARG A 539 -19.89 10.62 -2.47
N TYR A 540 -20.08 10.33 -3.77
CA TYR A 540 -20.32 8.95 -4.24
C TYR A 540 -19.13 8.02 -4.00
N LEU A 541 -17.90 8.52 -4.20
CA LEU A 541 -16.67 7.75 -4.00
C LEU A 541 -16.45 7.34 -2.53
N THR A 542 -17.10 8.01 -1.58
CA THR A 542 -16.91 7.74 -0.14
C THR A 542 -18.15 7.15 0.53
N ILE A 543 -19.35 7.64 0.23
CA ILE A 543 -20.58 7.12 0.83
C ILE A 543 -20.85 5.68 0.39
N ASN A 544 -20.77 5.40 -0.92
CA ASN A 544 -21.19 4.10 -1.46
C ASN A 544 -20.33 2.94 -0.95
N PRO A 545 -18.99 2.97 -1.12
CA PRO A 545 -18.16 1.84 -0.70
C PRO A 545 -17.94 1.77 0.82
N TYR A 546 -18.01 2.88 1.56
CA TYR A 546 -17.61 2.89 2.97
C TYR A 546 -18.75 3.17 3.95
N VAL A 547 -19.45 4.31 3.82
CA VAL A 547 -20.47 4.70 4.79
C VAL A 547 -21.64 3.71 4.79
N ILE A 548 -22.15 3.33 3.62
CA ILE A 548 -23.23 2.33 3.50
C ILE A 548 -22.78 0.98 4.10
N CYS A 549 -21.57 0.56 3.81
CA CYS A 549 -21.03 -0.71 4.30
C CYS A 549 -20.82 -0.70 5.82
N TYR A 550 -20.28 0.39 6.38
CA TYR A 550 -20.14 0.55 7.83
C TYR A 550 -21.50 0.58 8.53
N ARG A 551 -22.48 1.30 7.98
CA ARG A 551 -23.87 1.31 8.47
C ARG A 551 -24.49 -0.09 8.45
N LEU A 552 -24.26 -0.87 7.39
CA LEU A 552 -24.70 -2.25 7.30
C LEU A 552 -24.07 -3.13 8.39
N ILE A 553 -22.74 -3.05 8.54
CA ILE A 553 -21.99 -3.80 9.56
C ILE A 553 -22.54 -3.49 10.95
N TYR A 554 -22.73 -2.21 11.27
CA TYR A 554 -23.25 -1.77 12.57
C TYR A 554 -24.69 -2.25 12.81
N SER A 555 -25.53 -2.24 11.76
CA SER A 555 -26.88 -2.81 11.82
C SER A 555 -26.86 -4.31 12.13
N CYS A 556 -25.94 -5.08 11.54
CA CYS A 556 -25.76 -6.50 11.85
C CYS A 556 -25.32 -6.74 13.30
N LEU A 557 -24.47 -5.87 13.86
CA LEU A 557 -24.04 -5.94 15.26
C LEU A 557 -25.19 -5.67 16.23
N ILE A 558 -26.05 -4.69 15.94
CA ILE A 558 -27.23 -4.39 16.77
C ILE A 558 -28.20 -5.58 16.80
N ASN A 559 -28.46 -6.14 15.61
CA ASN A 559 -29.42 -7.23 15.42
C ASN A 559 -28.88 -8.62 15.81
N ALA A 560 -27.63 -8.70 16.27
CA ALA A 560 -27.06 -9.95 16.73
C ALA A 560 -27.86 -10.51 17.93
N PRO A 561 -28.17 -11.82 17.96
CA PRO A 561 -29.02 -12.41 18.99
C PRO A 561 -28.34 -12.41 20.37
N GLN A 562 -27.01 -12.48 20.40
CA GLN A 562 -26.21 -12.57 21.62
C GLN A 562 -25.35 -11.33 21.80
N LYS A 563 -25.02 -11.00 23.06
CA LYS A 563 -24.11 -9.89 23.39
C LYS A 563 -22.67 -10.18 22.97
N ILE A 564 -22.28 -11.46 23.01
CA ILE A 564 -20.99 -11.97 22.60
C ILE A 564 -21.18 -12.70 21.28
N ILE A 565 -20.42 -12.32 20.26
CA ILE A 565 -20.49 -12.97 18.95
C ILE A 565 -19.11 -13.28 18.40
N SER A 566 -19.02 -14.34 17.60
CA SER A 566 -17.80 -14.69 16.88
C SER A 566 -17.62 -13.84 15.63
N GLU A 567 -16.36 -13.66 15.23
CA GLU A 567 -16.02 -13.00 13.97
C GLU A 567 -16.67 -13.71 12.77
N GLU A 568 -16.72 -15.04 12.78
CA GLU A 568 -17.36 -15.86 11.75
C GLU A 568 -18.87 -15.59 11.63
N PHE A 569 -19.57 -15.46 12.76
CA PHE A 569 -20.98 -15.09 12.77
C PHE A 569 -21.20 -13.72 12.14
N ILE A 570 -20.36 -12.73 12.47
CA ILE A 570 -20.43 -11.37 11.90
C ILE A 570 -20.32 -11.42 10.38
N TYR A 571 -19.30 -12.12 9.85
CA TYR A 571 -19.12 -12.27 8.41
C TYR A 571 -20.37 -12.88 7.77
N LYS A 572 -20.88 -14.00 8.30
CA LYS A 572 -22.07 -14.67 7.77
C LYS A 572 -23.30 -13.76 7.78
N SER A 573 -23.53 -13.02 8.87
CA SER A 573 -24.65 -12.08 8.98
C SER A 573 -24.58 -10.95 7.98
N ILE A 574 -23.39 -10.37 7.77
CA ILE A 574 -23.19 -9.30 6.78
C ILE A 574 -23.41 -9.85 5.38
N HIS A 575 -22.85 -11.01 5.06
CA HIS A 575 -23.05 -11.65 3.75
C HIS A 575 -24.53 -11.86 3.43
N MET A 576 -25.30 -12.47 4.34
CA MET A 576 -26.74 -12.65 4.16
C MET A 576 -27.44 -11.31 3.96
N LYS A 577 -27.04 -10.26 4.70
CA LYS A 577 -27.71 -8.96 4.61
C LYS A 577 -27.36 -8.17 3.36
N VAL A 578 -26.12 -8.28 2.85
CA VAL A 578 -25.76 -7.75 1.53
C VAL A 578 -26.59 -8.42 0.45
N GLU A 579 -26.83 -9.72 0.57
CA GLU A 579 -27.65 -10.47 -0.39
C GLU A 579 -29.14 -10.10 -0.32
N GLU A 580 -29.70 -9.98 0.88
CA GLU A 580 -31.11 -9.59 1.09
C GLU A 580 -31.42 -8.16 0.69
N LEU A 581 -30.54 -7.22 1.02
CA LEU A 581 -30.73 -5.79 0.75
C LEU A 581 -30.09 -5.35 -0.56
N HIS A 582 -29.48 -6.29 -1.29
CA HIS A 582 -28.68 -6.04 -2.49
C HIS A 582 -27.76 -4.81 -2.36
N SER A 583 -27.17 -4.66 -1.16
CA SER A 583 -26.35 -3.51 -0.81
C SER A 583 -25.03 -3.52 -1.58
N HIS A 584 -24.30 -2.39 -1.54
CA HIS A 584 -23.05 -2.25 -2.26
C HIS A 584 -22.06 -3.39 -1.93
N PRO A 585 -21.48 -4.09 -2.94
CA PRO A 585 -20.73 -5.34 -2.75
C PRO A 585 -19.42 -5.16 -1.97
N TYR A 586 -18.94 -3.93 -1.83
CA TYR A 586 -17.77 -3.61 -1.00
C TYR A 586 -17.97 -3.98 0.48
N GLY A 587 -19.22 -4.15 0.93
CA GLY A 587 -19.54 -4.65 2.26
C GLY A 587 -19.17 -6.12 2.48
N LEU A 588 -18.95 -6.88 1.41
CA LEU A 588 -18.47 -8.27 1.46
C LEU A 588 -16.96 -8.35 1.73
N ILE A 589 -16.25 -7.22 1.64
CA ILE A 589 -14.80 -7.22 1.74
C ILE A 589 -14.36 -7.43 3.18
N LYS A 590 -13.61 -8.51 3.40
CA LYS A 590 -13.10 -8.89 4.73
C LYS A 590 -12.32 -7.77 5.42
N ASP A 591 -11.51 -7.03 4.66
CA ASP A 591 -10.69 -5.94 5.19
C ASP A 591 -11.53 -4.74 5.66
N VAL A 592 -12.65 -4.45 4.98
CA VAL A 592 -13.58 -3.38 5.36
C VAL A 592 -14.29 -3.72 6.67
N ILE A 593 -14.79 -4.95 6.78
CA ILE A 593 -15.42 -5.46 7.99
C ILE A 593 -14.44 -5.41 9.17
N LYS A 594 -13.20 -5.88 8.98
CA LYS A 594 -12.15 -5.80 10.00
C LYS A 594 -11.83 -4.36 10.39
N SER A 595 -11.75 -3.45 9.44
CA SER A 595 -11.45 -2.03 9.70
C SER A 595 -12.56 -1.39 10.52
N ALA A 596 -13.83 -1.64 10.18
CA ALA A 596 -14.97 -1.18 10.96
C ALA A 596 -14.95 -1.71 12.40
N LEU A 597 -14.72 -3.02 12.58
CA LEU A 597 -14.65 -3.63 13.91
C LEU A 597 -13.44 -3.14 14.73
N ASN A 598 -12.28 -2.99 14.11
CA ASN A 598 -11.10 -2.45 14.80
C ASN A 598 -11.30 -0.98 15.20
N GLY A 599 -11.98 -0.19 14.36
CA GLY A 599 -12.39 1.18 14.68
C GLY A 599 -13.29 1.22 15.92
N LEU A 600 -14.38 0.44 15.93
CA LEU A 600 -15.25 0.32 17.11
C LEU A 600 -14.49 -0.12 18.36
N HIS A 601 -13.56 -1.07 18.22
CA HIS A 601 -12.76 -1.56 19.33
C HIS A 601 -11.83 -0.48 19.89
N LYS A 602 -11.14 0.26 19.01
CA LYS A 602 -10.26 1.38 19.38
C LYS A 602 -11.03 2.51 20.05
N MET A 603 -12.29 2.70 19.68
CA MET A 603 -13.21 3.66 20.31
C MET A 603 -13.82 3.14 21.62
N GLU A 604 -13.46 1.93 22.06
CA GLU A 604 -13.99 1.26 23.26
C GLU A 604 -15.51 1.00 23.20
N ILE A 605 -16.07 0.94 21.99
CA ILE A 605 -17.49 0.64 21.76
C ILE A 605 -17.74 -0.87 21.81
N ILE A 606 -16.78 -1.66 21.31
CA ILE A 606 -16.80 -3.13 21.42
C ILE A 606 -15.52 -3.64 22.08
N LYS A 607 -15.62 -4.75 22.81
CA LYS A 607 -14.44 -5.44 23.36
C LYS A 607 -14.09 -6.64 22.50
N LYS A 608 -12.84 -6.73 22.07
CA LYS A 608 -12.30 -7.84 21.29
C LYS A 608 -11.48 -8.75 22.19
N TYR A 609 -11.72 -10.05 22.14
CA TYR A 609 -10.92 -11.04 22.87
C TYR A 609 -10.79 -12.34 22.06
N LYS A 610 -9.80 -13.15 22.43
CA LYS A 610 -9.49 -14.41 21.76
C LYS A 610 -9.71 -15.58 22.72
N LYS A 611 -10.52 -16.56 22.34
CA LYS A 611 -10.81 -17.78 23.12
C LYS A 611 -10.69 -18.99 22.20
N ASN A 612 -9.86 -19.97 22.55
CA ASN A 612 -9.66 -21.21 21.76
C ASN A 612 -9.43 -20.96 20.26
N ASP A 613 -8.52 -20.03 19.94
CA ASP A 613 -8.24 -19.55 18.56
C ASP A 613 -9.37 -18.84 17.80
N THR A 614 -10.55 -18.70 18.39
CA THR A 614 -11.65 -17.88 17.86
C THR A 614 -11.57 -16.44 18.36
N ILE A 615 -11.87 -15.49 17.48
CA ILE A 615 -12.01 -14.07 17.83
C ILE A 615 -13.48 -13.80 18.17
N LEU A 616 -13.70 -13.23 19.36
CA LEU A 616 -15.01 -12.89 19.89
C LEU A 616 -15.11 -11.39 20.14
N TYR A 617 -16.31 -10.84 19.98
CA TYR A 617 -16.63 -9.44 20.23
C TYR A 617 -17.79 -9.33 21.23
N GLU A 618 -17.61 -8.54 22.27
CA GLU A 618 -18.68 -8.10 23.17
C GLU A 618 -19.23 -6.76 22.69
N ILE A 619 -20.53 -6.71 22.41
CA ILE A 619 -21.20 -5.58 21.76
C ILE A 619 -21.88 -4.66 22.78
N ASN A 620 -21.64 -3.34 22.65
CA ASN A 620 -22.47 -2.31 23.29
C ASN A 620 -23.49 -1.76 22.28
N ARG A 621 -24.75 -2.21 22.36
CA ARG A 621 -25.77 -1.85 21.37
C ARG A 621 -26.16 -0.37 21.39
N THR A 622 -26.20 0.26 22.57
CA THR A 622 -26.68 1.64 22.74
C THR A 622 -25.85 2.63 21.93
N ILE A 623 -24.52 2.56 22.03
CA ILE A 623 -23.62 3.48 21.31
C ILE A 623 -23.59 3.17 19.81
N ILE A 624 -23.71 1.90 19.43
CA ILE A 624 -23.76 1.52 18.01
C ILE A 624 -25.04 2.04 17.35
N MET A 625 -26.16 2.11 18.08
CA MET A 625 -27.39 2.73 17.58
C MET A 625 -27.21 4.21 17.26
N GLU A 626 -26.50 4.98 18.09
CA GLU A 626 -26.15 6.38 17.78
C GLU A 626 -25.34 6.46 16.47
N LEU A 627 -24.35 5.58 16.26
CA LEU A 627 -23.57 5.54 15.02
C LEU A 627 -24.43 5.22 13.78
N VAL A 628 -25.39 4.30 13.91
CA VAL A 628 -26.32 4.01 12.82
C VAL A 628 -27.18 5.22 12.49
N GLN A 629 -27.69 5.94 13.49
CA GLN A 629 -28.46 7.17 13.27
C GLN A 629 -27.61 8.26 12.59
N ILE A 630 -26.34 8.41 12.97
CA ILE A 630 -25.41 9.33 12.31
C ILE A 630 -25.25 8.98 10.82
N PHE A 631 -25.03 7.71 10.50
CA PHE A 631 -24.90 7.29 9.11
C PHE A 631 -26.23 7.39 8.34
N ASP A 632 -27.36 7.15 8.99
CA ASP A 632 -28.67 7.33 8.38
C ASP A 632 -28.93 8.79 8.04
N ASN A 633 -28.51 9.74 8.87
CA ASN A 633 -28.58 11.17 8.57
C ASN A 633 -27.66 11.56 7.39
N ILE A 634 -26.46 10.97 7.32
CA ILE A 634 -25.53 11.17 6.21
C ILE A 634 -26.11 10.63 4.89
N ILE A 635 -26.76 9.46 4.95
CA ILE A 635 -27.35 8.79 3.81
C ILE A 635 -28.67 9.45 3.40
N SER A 636 -29.55 9.85 4.33
CA SER A 636 -30.90 10.36 4.05
C SER A 636 -30.91 11.72 3.33
N ASN A 637 -29.85 12.52 3.46
CA ASN A 637 -29.57 13.69 2.61
C ASN A 637 -29.30 13.33 1.12
N ARG A 638 -29.62 12.10 0.71
CA ARG A 638 -29.64 11.56 -0.65
C ARG A 638 -31.12 11.46 -1.03
N ASN A 639 -31.70 12.55 -1.52
CA ASN A 639 -33.01 12.45 -2.17
C ASN A 639 -32.95 11.30 -3.20
N ASN A 640 -33.69 10.23 -2.92
CA ASN A 640 -34.06 9.09 -3.78
C ASN A 640 -32.94 8.19 -4.35
N LEU A 641 -32.26 7.37 -3.55
CA LEU A 641 -31.44 6.25 -4.09
C LEU A 641 -31.36 4.98 -3.20
N LEU A 642 -32.25 4.83 -2.21
CA LEU A 642 -32.51 3.54 -1.53
C LEU A 642 -33.88 2.94 -1.93
N LYS A 643 -34.49 3.44 -3.02
CA LYS A 643 -35.74 2.94 -3.60
C LYS A 643 -35.60 2.35 -5.01
N SER A 644 -34.39 2.21 -5.54
CA SER A 644 -34.22 1.35 -6.72
C SER A 644 -34.02 -0.07 -6.23
N ASN A 645 -34.73 -1.02 -6.82
CA ASN A 645 -34.38 -2.44 -6.84
C ASN A 645 -32.96 -2.59 -7.42
N ILE A 646 -31.95 -2.25 -6.63
CA ILE A 646 -30.70 -2.97 -6.62
C ILE A 646 -30.85 -3.74 -5.35
#